data_AF-A0A2E9UYZ9-F1
#
_entry.id   AF-A0A2E9UYZ9-F1
#
_cell.length_a   1.000
_cell.length_b   1.000
_cell.length_c   1.000
_cell.angle_alpha   90.00
_cell.angle_beta   90.00
_cell.angle_gamma   90.00
#
_symmetry.space_group_name_H-M   'P 1'
#
loop_
_entity.id
_entity.type
_entity.pdbx_description
1 polymer ?
#
loop_
_entity_poly.entity_id
_entity_poly.type
_entity_poly.pdbx_seq_one_letter_code
_entity_poly.pdbx_strand_id
1 'polypeptide(L)'
;MKRRPSKKLAFRVSLISDTHINEAEDSSASPYPANAEANPRARYIFDQIKQSDSKFCIHLGDMVNPVPELPSYGAAAENFHSIASRLTIPLHLMPGNHDIGDKPVTWMPAGMVNKEQIDLYRDHFGQDFFSFNYENCHFVIINSPLINSGDPREVKQAKWLEADLKENRSKRIFLFSHYPLYVSNPKEPESYDNIDEPGRSWLINLIETYKPEALFTAHVHNFWYDVIGETEYYIVPSTCFVRHDYSEMYRIDGGSQQGRNDTAKLGHITLEIYEKGHVAHYHRSFAGCLADGPISAPPVVTRPHVKTVDIQNIYIDMRHAWAEELTVSPSGAVDEFRRKIARNDYPIMAVWEMGIRGLRVPIQDLEDEKTRRRMRLMRDVGHNFHVYVYDIPTVEQISLIRENTHLISQLEIVISWDKIKEYTKVLNDLTNHFRLNIILSRVNRKDSAKTSGGKFNHLISHGFSLSETGELSNFLSDNKHLVSGVQFTITRGDCPWKASELVQKFANATGCTPYLYVKSTEASPAERFDDEISNTLRFGDTCLAAIGNNVNVIIDTFDDADRGYFTRTGLVDRRFNPRVASNIVSELIQRLGMDGPWQVKQDNNTYRLINSQNKTIRVGLEKSLNSGEKLINPFTGREDKAHEPSVYIIEG
;
A
#
# COMPACT_ATOMS: atom_id res chain seq x y z
N MET A 1 15.86 2.43 9.18
CA MET A 1 14.67 1.64 8.82
C MET A 1 14.91 0.22 9.25
N LYS A 2 14.00 -0.37 10.03
CA LYS A 2 14.18 -1.71 10.61
C LYS A 2 13.96 -2.82 9.58
N ARG A 3 13.02 -2.63 8.64
CA ARG A 3 12.57 -3.63 7.65
C ARG A 3 13.06 -3.38 6.23
N ARG A 4 13.98 -2.43 6.03
CA ARG A 4 14.60 -2.24 4.71
C ARG A 4 15.49 -3.44 4.41
N PRO A 5 15.28 -4.17 3.30
CA PRO A 5 16.19 -5.23 2.92
C PRO A 5 17.58 -4.65 2.63
N SER A 6 18.61 -5.48 2.75
CA SER A 6 19.98 -5.06 2.44
C SER A 6 20.73 -6.14 1.69
N LYS A 7 21.81 -5.71 1.02
CA LYS A 7 22.65 -6.53 0.14
C LYS A 7 21.91 -6.97 -1.14
N LYS A 8 22.41 -8.03 -1.80
CA LYS A 8 21.90 -8.48 -3.10
C LYS A 8 20.56 -9.22 -2.94
N LEU A 9 19.73 -9.09 -3.97
CA LEU A 9 18.59 -9.98 -4.19
C LEU A 9 19.12 -11.41 -4.36
N ALA A 10 18.65 -12.35 -3.55
CA ALA A 10 19.06 -13.75 -3.60
C ALA A 10 18.16 -14.53 -4.58
N PHE A 11 16.84 -14.47 -4.37
CA PHE A 11 15.86 -15.14 -5.24
C PHE A 11 14.45 -14.56 -5.07
N ARG A 12 13.53 -15.01 -5.93
CA ARG A 12 12.11 -14.65 -5.91
C ARG A 12 11.24 -15.87 -5.65
N VAL A 13 10.14 -15.65 -4.94
CA VAL A 13 9.07 -16.63 -4.70
C VAL A 13 7.75 -16.01 -5.11
N SER A 14 6.90 -16.74 -5.81
CA SER A 14 5.54 -16.29 -6.08
C SER A 14 4.59 -16.85 -5.02
N LEU A 15 3.69 -16.00 -4.52
CA LEU A 15 2.61 -16.40 -3.62
C LEU A 15 1.27 -16.12 -4.31
N ILE A 16 0.41 -17.13 -4.33
CA ILE A 16 -0.94 -17.10 -4.91
C ILE A 16 -1.92 -17.68 -3.89
N SER A 17 -3.18 -17.26 -3.92
CA SER A 17 -4.21 -17.78 -3.02
C SER A 17 -5.60 -17.67 -3.61
N ASP A 18 -6.52 -18.47 -3.05
CA ASP A 18 -7.96 -18.38 -3.28
C ASP A 18 -8.27 -18.31 -4.78
N THR A 19 -7.79 -19.31 -5.54
CA THR A 19 -8.08 -19.44 -6.97
C THR A 19 -9.48 -19.95 -7.23
N HIS A 20 -10.04 -20.73 -6.30
CA HIS A 20 -11.40 -21.27 -6.37
C HIS A 20 -11.75 -21.84 -7.75
N ILE A 21 -10.84 -22.62 -8.33
CA ILE A 21 -11.03 -23.23 -9.65
C ILE A 21 -12.28 -24.10 -9.62
N ASN A 22 -13.15 -23.88 -10.60
CA ASN A 22 -14.37 -24.66 -10.78
C ASN A 22 -14.09 -25.90 -11.64
N GLU A 23 -14.99 -26.87 -11.59
CA GLU A 23 -14.96 -28.09 -12.42
C GLU A 23 -15.11 -27.82 -13.92
N ALA A 24 -15.70 -26.69 -14.31
CA ALA A 24 -15.98 -26.33 -15.69
C ALA A 24 -15.71 -24.85 -15.96
N GLU A 25 -15.50 -24.49 -17.23
CA GLU A 25 -15.36 -23.09 -17.67
C GLU A 25 -16.67 -22.32 -17.55
N ASP A 26 -16.56 -21.03 -17.21
CA ASP A 26 -17.67 -20.06 -17.15
C ASP A 26 -18.89 -20.54 -16.33
N SER A 27 -18.67 -21.47 -15.39
CA SER A 27 -19.69 -22.07 -14.54
C SER A 27 -19.14 -22.21 -13.12
N SER A 28 -20.01 -22.04 -12.13
CA SER A 28 -19.67 -22.14 -10.71
C SER A 28 -20.89 -22.61 -9.93
N ALA A 29 -20.69 -23.43 -8.91
CA ALA A 29 -21.73 -23.80 -7.94
C ALA A 29 -22.22 -22.61 -7.09
N SER A 30 -21.37 -21.58 -6.96
CA SER A 30 -21.72 -20.32 -6.32
C SER A 30 -22.57 -19.44 -7.25
N PRO A 31 -23.62 -18.76 -6.77
CA PRO A 31 -24.52 -17.94 -7.59
C PRO A 31 -23.90 -16.61 -8.07
N TYR A 32 -22.66 -16.30 -7.67
CA TYR A 32 -22.03 -15.03 -7.98
C TYR A 32 -21.26 -15.07 -9.31
N PRO A 33 -21.47 -14.11 -10.23
CA PRO A 33 -20.80 -14.12 -11.54
C PRO A 33 -19.27 -14.13 -11.47
N ALA A 34 -18.67 -13.40 -10.51
CA ALA A 34 -17.21 -13.38 -10.35
C ALA A 34 -16.60 -14.78 -10.08
N ASN A 35 -17.37 -15.71 -9.50
CA ASN A 35 -16.90 -17.07 -9.25
C ASN A 35 -16.81 -17.89 -10.53
N ALA A 36 -17.68 -17.65 -11.51
CA ALA A 36 -17.61 -18.33 -12.81
C ALA A 36 -16.34 -17.97 -13.59
N GLU A 37 -15.73 -16.81 -13.29
CA GLU A 37 -14.50 -16.32 -13.92
C GLU A 37 -13.21 -16.83 -13.24
N ALA A 38 -13.31 -17.72 -12.24
CA ALA A 38 -12.16 -18.20 -11.48
C ALA A 38 -11.09 -18.88 -12.36
N ASN A 39 -11.48 -19.79 -13.25
CA ASN A 39 -10.58 -20.52 -14.13
C ASN A 39 -9.76 -19.60 -15.06
N PRO A 40 -10.38 -18.68 -15.84
CA PRO A 40 -9.61 -17.79 -16.70
C PRO A 40 -8.75 -16.78 -15.91
N ARG A 41 -9.16 -16.36 -14.70
CA ARG A 41 -8.34 -15.52 -13.82
C ARG A 41 -7.12 -16.29 -13.29
N ALA A 42 -7.30 -17.53 -12.87
CA ALA A 42 -6.20 -18.39 -12.42
C ALA A 42 -5.19 -18.64 -13.55
N ARG A 43 -5.64 -18.96 -14.78
CA ARG A 43 -4.77 -19.11 -15.95
C ARG A 43 -3.95 -17.85 -16.22
N TYR A 44 -4.59 -16.67 -16.15
CA TYR A 44 -3.90 -15.40 -16.33
C TYR A 44 -2.76 -15.24 -15.31
N ILE A 45 -3.02 -15.48 -14.03
CA ILE A 45 -2.02 -15.35 -12.96
C ILE A 45 -0.89 -16.37 -13.09
N PHE A 46 -1.19 -17.64 -13.38
CA PHE A 46 -0.13 -18.64 -13.60
C PHE A 46 0.76 -18.28 -14.79
N ASP A 47 0.20 -17.69 -15.84
CA ASP A 47 0.99 -17.23 -16.98
C ASP A 47 1.84 -15.99 -16.66
N GLN A 48 1.39 -15.12 -15.74
CA GLN A 48 2.23 -14.05 -15.18
C GLN A 48 3.39 -14.60 -14.33
N ILE A 49 3.11 -15.57 -13.46
CA ILE A 49 4.11 -16.20 -12.58
C ILE A 49 5.18 -16.93 -13.40
N LYS A 50 4.79 -17.59 -14.48
CA LYS A 50 5.73 -18.22 -15.44
C LYS A 50 6.79 -17.25 -15.96
N GLN A 51 6.52 -15.94 -15.97
CA GLN A 51 7.40 -14.88 -16.46
C GLN A 51 8.12 -14.10 -15.33
N SER A 52 8.01 -14.52 -14.06
CA SER A 52 8.44 -13.74 -12.88
C SER A 52 9.88 -13.98 -12.38
N ASP A 53 10.64 -14.88 -13.00
CA ASP A 53 11.92 -15.42 -12.52
C ASP A 53 11.85 -16.08 -11.11
N SER A 54 10.64 -16.37 -10.61
CA SER A 54 10.46 -17.05 -9.32
C SER A 54 11.04 -18.46 -9.36
N LYS A 55 11.63 -18.89 -8.24
CA LYS A 55 12.23 -20.22 -8.10
C LYS A 55 11.22 -21.31 -7.81
N PHE A 56 10.13 -20.94 -7.16
CA PHE A 56 8.98 -21.78 -6.88
C PHE A 56 7.78 -20.87 -6.57
N CYS A 57 6.60 -21.48 -6.55
CA CYS A 57 5.34 -20.86 -6.19
C CYS A 57 4.75 -21.56 -4.96
N ILE A 58 4.11 -20.80 -4.06
CA ILE A 58 3.33 -21.34 -2.95
C ILE A 58 1.88 -20.89 -3.12
N HIS A 59 0.95 -21.85 -3.14
CA HIS A 59 -0.49 -21.61 -3.13
C HIS A 59 -1.02 -21.68 -1.70
N LEU A 60 -1.66 -20.61 -1.23
CA LEU A 60 -2.03 -20.44 0.17
C LEU A 60 -3.45 -20.95 0.50
N GLY A 61 -3.91 -22.03 -0.15
CA GLY A 61 -5.25 -22.59 0.07
C GLY A 61 -6.34 -22.02 -0.82
N ASP A 62 -7.49 -22.66 -0.75
CA ASP A 62 -8.70 -22.44 -1.56
C ASP A 62 -8.38 -22.54 -3.07
N MET A 63 -7.79 -23.68 -3.42
CA MET A 63 -7.42 -24.01 -4.79
C MET A 63 -8.65 -24.22 -5.66
N VAL A 64 -9.67 -24.90 -5.12
CA VAL A 64 -10.88 -25.28 -5.85
C VAL A 64 -12.14 -24.71 -5.21
N ASN A 65 -13.20 -24.60 -6.00
CA ASN A 65 -14.56 -24.37 -5.52
C ASN A 65 -15.49 -25.11 -6.48
N PRO A 66 -15.83 -26.36 -6.13
CA PRO A 66 -16.68 -26.66 -4.97
C PRO A 66 -15.94 -27.19 -3.74
N VAL A 67 -16.61 -27.20 -2.58
CA VAL A 67 -16.14 -27.81 -1.31
C VAL A 67 -16.09 -29.35 -1.41
N PRO A 68 -15.30 -30.06 -0.58
CA PRO A 68 -15.08 -31.51 -0.70
C PRO A 68 -16.31 -32.41 -0.49
N GLU A 69 -17.40 -31.87 0.04
CA GLU A 69 -18.67 -32.59 0.19
C GLU A 69 -19.44 -32.74 -1.13
N LEU A 70 -19.09 -31.93 -2.14
CA LEU A 70 -19.79 -31.91 -3.42
C LEU A 70 -19.18 -32.90 -4.42
N PRO A 71 -20.00 -33.62 -5.22
CA PRO A 71 -19.50 -34.59 -6.19
C PRO A 71 -18.53 -34.04 -7.24
N SER A 72 -18.58 -32.74 -7.53
CA SER A 72 -17.70 -32.09 -8.51
C SER A 72 -16.31 -31.73 -7.99
N TYR A 73 -16.00 -31.97 -6.70
CA TYR A 73 -14.69 -31.67 -6.12
C TYR A 73 -13.52 -32.32 -6.88
N GLY A 74 -13.61 -33.62 -7.17
CA GLY A 74 -12.53 -34.33 -7.88
C GLY A 74 -12.27 -33.77 -9.29
N ALA A 75 -13.34 -33.41 -10.01
CA ALA A 75 -13.22 -32.79 -11.33
C ALA A 75 -12.60 -31.38 -11.26
N ALA A 76 -12.94 -30.59 -10.25
CA ALA A 76 -12.29 -29.29 -10.02
C ALA A 76 -10.82 -29.44 -9.64
N ALA A 77 -10.46 -30.45 -8.86
CA ALA A 77 -9.06 -30.75 -8.52
C ALA A 77 -8.25 -31.17 -9.76
N GLU A 78 -8.81 -32.01 -10.64
CA GLU A 78 -8.19 -32.33 -11.94
C GLU A 78 -8.01 -31.08 -12.81
N ASN A 79 -9.02 -30.20 -12.83
CA ASN A 79 -8.94 -28.95 -13.58
C ASN A 79 -7.91 -27.97 -13.01
N PHE A 80 -7.76 -27.92 -11.68
CA PHE A 80 -6.70 -27.16 -11.02
C PHE A 80 -5.33 -27.60 -11.53
N HIS A 81 -5.05 -28.91 -11.54
CA HIS A 81 -3.77 -29.43 -12.04
C HIS A 81 -3.54 -29.12 -13.52
N SER A 82 -4.59 -29.21 -14.34
CA SER A 82 -4.54 -28.83 -15.75
C SER A 82 -4.14 -27.36 -15.94
N ILE A 83 -4.81 -26.45 -15.22
CA ILE A 83 -4.54 -25.01 -15.29
C ILE A 83 -3.16 -24.66 -14.70
N ALA A 84 -2.79 -25.28 -13.58
CA ALA A 84 -1.52 -25.06 -12.90
C ALA A 84 -0.31 -25.62 -13.69
N SER A 85 -0.53 -26.58 -14.60
CA SER A 85 0.52 -27.16 -15.46
C SER A 85 1.22 -26.14 -16.38
N ARG A 86 0.65 -24.94 -16.50
CA ARG A 86 1.29 -23.79 -17.17
C ARG A 86 2.58 -23.35 -16.46
N LEU A 87 2.70 -23.61 -15.16
CA LEU A 87 3.90 -23.35 -14.39
C LEU A 87 5.00 -24.37 -14.72
N THR A 88 6.21 -23.86 -14.98
CA THR A 88 7.41 -24.69 -15.19
C THR A 88 8.30 -24.76 -13.94
N ILE A 89 7.85 -24.18 -12.84
CA ILE A 89 8.55 -24.11 -11.55
C ILE A 89 7.81 -24.95 -10.51
N PRO A 90 8.48 -25.41 -9.43
CA PRO A 90 7.81 -26.13 -8.36
C PRO A 90 6.64 -25.34 -7.77
N LEU A 91 5.51 -26.02 -7.56
CA LEU A 91 4.31 -25.49 -6.92
C LEU A 91 4.08 -26.24 -5.59
N HIS A 92 4.09 -25.50 -4.49
CA HIS A 92 3.80 -26.00 -3.16
C HIS A 92 2.38 -25.61 -2.77
N LEU A 93 1.59 -26.57 -2.29
CA LEU A 93 0.17 -26.39 -2.02
C LEU A 93 -0.08 -26.45 -0.51
N MET A 94 -0.85 -25.50 0.00
CA MET A 94 -1.40 -25.48 1.36
C MET A 94 -2.91 -25.66 1.27
N PRO A 95 -3.56 -26.45 2.13
CA PRO A 95 -5.02 -26.54 2.15
C PRO A 95 -5.67 -25.27 2.72
N GLY A 96 -6.74 -24.83 2.06
CA GLY A 96 -7.75 -23.93 2.62
C GLY A 96 -9.04 -24.65 2.96
N ASN A 97 -10.05 -23.91 3.41
CA ASN A 97 -11.30 -24.52 3.84
C ASN A 97 -12.16 -25.04 2.69
N HIS A 98 -12.06 -24.45 1.49
CA HIS A 98 -12.70 -25.02 0.32
C HIS A 98 -12.05 -26.32 -0.15
N ASP A 99 -10.82 -26.59 0.29
CA ASP A 99 -10.10 -27.80 -0.10
C ASP A 99 -10.34 -28.95 0.87
N ILE A 100 -10.49 -28.67 2.18
CA ILE A 100 -10.52 -29.71 3.23
C ILE A 100 -11.65 -29.59 4.24
N GLY A 101 -12.52 -28.57 4.13
CA GLY A 101 -13.54 -28.24 5.11
C GLY A 101 -13.16 -27.06 6.01
N ASP A 102 -14.16 -26.40 6.58
CA ASP A 102 -13.99 -25.23 7.45
C ASP A 102 -13.22 -25.57 8.73
N LYS A 103 -12.58 -24.55 9.32
CA LYS A 103 -12.12 -24.60 10.71
C LYS A 103 -13.30 -24.96 11.65
N PRO A 104 -13.06 -25.41 12.88
CA PRO A 104 -14.11 -25.63 13.86
C PRO A 104 -14.95 -24.37 14.05
N VAL A 105 -16.22 -24.45 13.67
CA VAL A 105 -17.19 -23.36 13.74
C VAL A 105 -18.59 -23.94 13.82
N THR A 106 -19.37 -23.53 14.82
CA THR A 106 -20.67 -24.17 15.12
C THR A 106 -21.86 -23.48 14.48
N TRP A 107 -21.65 -22.32 13.84
CA TRP A 107 -22.71 -21.49 13.26
C TRP A 107 -22.68 -21.39 11.74
N MET A 108 -21.66 -21.94 11.07
CA MET A 108 -21.60 -21.98 9.60
C MET A 108 -22.20 -23.28 9.05
N PRO A 109 -22.84 -23.22 7.87
CA PRO A 109 -23.54 -24.37 7.31
C PRO A 109 -22.63 -25.37 6.61
N ALA A 110 -21.41 -24.99 6.22
CA ALA A 110 -20.48 -25.87 5.53
C ALA A 110 -19.84 -26.88 6.49
N GLY A 111 -19.45 -28.05 5.97
CA GLY A 111 -18.77 -29.08 6.74
C GLY A 111 -17.43 -28.61 7.30
N MET A 112 -17.19 -28.96 8.56
CA MET A 112 -15.88 -28.79 9.20
C MET A 112 -14.89 -29.86 8.74
N VAL A 113 -13.61 -29.51 8.77
CA VAL A 113 -12.49 -30.40 8.49
C VAL A 113 -12.62 -31.73 9.24
N ASN A 114 -12.42 -32.83 8.52
CA ASN A 114 -12.49 -34.19 9.09
C ASN A 114 -11.49 -35.15 8.43
N LYS A 115 -11.59 -36.44 8.76
CA LYS A 115 -10.66 -37.46 8.27
C LYS A 115 -10.76 -37.67 6.77
N GLU A 116 -11.97 -37.90 6.31
CA GLU A 116 -12.29 -38.22 4.94
C GLU A 116 -11.87 -37.08 4.01
N GLN A 117 -12.14 -35.82 4.40
CA GLN A 117 -11.78 -34.64 3.60
C GLN A 117 -10.26 -34.40 3.52
N ILE A 118 -9.52 -34.59 4.61
CA ILE A 118 -8.06 -34.48 4.60
C ILE A 118 -7.43 -35.60 3.77
N ASP A 119 -7.95 -36.82 3.85
CA ASP A 119 -7.44 -37.94 3.04
C ASP A 119 -7.74 -37.69 1.55
N LEU A 120 -8.93 -37.18 1.21
CA LEU A 120 -9.28 -36.76 -0.15
C LEU A 120 -8.37 -35.64 -0.67
N TYR A 121 -8.07 -34.63 0.15
CA TYR A 121 -7.11 -33.59 -0.19
C TYR A 121 -5.73 -34.18 -0.48
N ARG A 122 -5.26 -35.12 0.35
CA ARG A 122 -3.94 -35.75 0.16
C ARG A 122 -3.86 -36.55 -1.12
N ASP A 123 -4.95 -37.21 -1.51
CA ASP A 123 -5.03 -37.95 -2.75
C ASP A 123 -4.92 -37.04 -3.99
N HIS A 124 -5.47 -35.81 -3.92
CA HIS A 124 -5.42 -34.85 -5.04
C HIS A 124 -4.21 -33.91 -5.03
N PHE A 125 -3.82 -33.39 -3.86
CA PHE A 125 -2.89 -32.26 -3.72
C PHE A 125 -1.63 -32.58 -2.91
N GLY A 126 -1.58 -33.73 -2.24
CA GLY A 126 -0.40 -34.18 -1.48
C GLY A 126 -0.40 -33.74 -0.02
N GLN A 127 0.77 -33.44 0.53
CA GLN A 127 0.91 -33.17 1.97
C GLN A 127 0.13 -31.92 2.40
N ASP A 128 -0.56 -32.00 3.54
CA ASP A 128 -1.38 -30.91 4.11
C ASP A 128 -0.60 -30.00 5.08
N PHE A 129 0.54 -30.48 5.60
CA PHE A 129 1.52 -29.66 6.31
C PHE A 129 2.92 -30.25 6.09
N PHE A 130 3.90 -29.38 5.86
CA PHE A 130 5.28 -29.75 5.55
C PHE A 130 6.20 -28.54 5.60
N SER A 131 7.51 -28.79 5.53
CA SER A 131 8.51 -27.74 5.40
C SER A 131 9.57 -28.12 4.36
N PHE A 132 10.22 -27.12 3.78
CA PHE A 132 11.34 -27.33 2.87
C PHE A 132 12.35 -26.20 2.97
N ASN A 133 13.57 -26.47 2.49
CA ASN A 133 14.65 -25.49 2.45
C ASN A 133 14.89 -25.04 1.02
N TYR A 134 15.14 -23.75 0.84
CA TYR A 134 15.69 -23.20 -0.39
C TYR A 134 16.73 -22.15 -0.01
N GLU A 135 17.96 -22.32 -0.47
CA GLU A 135 19.11 -21.52 -0.04
C GLU A 135 19.23 -21.47 1.50
N ASN A 136 19.30 -20.28 2.10
CA ASN A 136 19.40 -20.07 3.54
C ASN A 136 18.03 -19.89 4.24
N CYS A 137 16.93 -20.18 3.52
CA CYS A 137 15.57 -19.99 4.00
C CYS A 137 14.88 -21.33 4.26
N HIS A 138 13.98 -21.31 5.24
CA HIS A 138 13.15 -22.44 5.63
C HIS A 138 11.68 -22.04 5.51
N PHE A 139 10.92 -22.75 4.68
CA PHE A 139 9.53 -22.46 4.38
C PHE A 139 8.65 -23.50 5.08
N VAL A 140 7.68 -23.06 5.88
CA VAL A 140 6.86 -23.90 6.75
C VAL A 140 5.39 -23.69 6.40
N ILE A 141 4.72 -24.76 5.98
CA ILE A 141 3.32 -24.77 5.57
C ILE A 141 2.52 -25.54 6.64
N ILE A 142 1.47 -24.91 7.17
CA ILE A 142 0.59 -25.55 8.16
C ILE A 142 -0.82 -25.74 7.60
N ASN A 143 -1.47 -26.83 8.03
CA ASN A 143 -2.91 -27.03 7.85
C ASN A 143 -3.65 -26.23 8.93
N SER A 144 -4.03 -24.99 8.63
CA SER A 144 -4.71 -24.12 9.58
C SER A 144 -6.17 -24.49 9.87
N PRO A 145 -7.00 -25.02 8.93
CA PRO A 145 -8.34 -25.50 9.28
C PRO A 145 -8.33 -26.57 10.40
N LEU A 146 -7.25 -27.35 10.52
CA LEU A 146 -7.10 -28.40 11.54
C LEU A 146 -6.98 -27.88 12.99
N ILE A 147 -6.62 -26.61 13.19
CA ILE A 147 -6.38 -26.03 14.52
C ILE A 147 -7.72 -25.93 15.30
N ASN A 148 -7.69 -26.36 16.56
CA ASN A 148 -8.83 -26.53 17.48
C ASN A 148 -9.85 -27.62 17.09
N SER A 149 -9.57 -28.45 16.08
CA SER A 149 -10.55 -29.45 15.57
C SER A 149 -10.76 -30.64 16.50
N GLY A 150 -9.82 -30.91 17.40
CA GLY A 150 -9.82 -32.11 18.21
C GLY A 150 -9.47 -33.39 17.43
N ASP A 151 -9.17 -33.27 16.13
CA ASP A 151 -8.70 -34.40 15.34
C ASP A 151 -7.29 -34.83 15.79
N PRO A 152 -6.99 -36.14 15.89
CA PRO A 152 -5.66 -36.60 16.31
C PRO A 152 -4.48 -36.06 15.47
N ARG A 153 -4.73 -35.67 14.22
CA ARG A 153 -3.70 -35.06 13.34
C ARG A 153 -3.36 -33.64 13.77
N GLU A 154 -4.24 -32.93 14.47
CA GLU A 154 -3.94 -31.61 15.06
C GLU A 154 -2.74 -31.72 16.01
N VAL A 155 -2.77 -32.71 16.92
CA VAL A 155 -1.67 -32.97 17.87
C VAL A 155 -0.39 -33.37 17.13
N LYS A 156 -0.51 -34.11 16.01
CA LYS A 156 0.63 -34.49 15.18
C LYS A 156 1.27 -33.26 14.53
N GLN A 157 0.46 -32.36 13.95
CA GLN A 157 0.93 -31.11 13.37
C GLN A 157 1.58 -30.22 14.43
N ALA A 158 0.94 -30.03 15.58
CA ALA A 158 1.46 -29.16 16.65
C ALA A 158 2.86 -29.60 17.12
N LYS A 159 3.02 -30.90 17.40
CA LYS A 159 4.33 -31.47 17.80
C LYS A 159 5.37 -31.35 16.69
N TRP A 160 4.97 -31.57 15.43
CA TRP A 160 5.86 -31.42 14.29
C TRP A 160 6.32 -29.97 14.14
N LEU A 161 5.40 -29.01 14.16
CA LEU A 161 5.69 -27.58 14.00
C LEU A 161 6.64 -27.07 15.10
N GLU A 162 6.38 -27.44 16.36
CA GLU A 162 7.25 -27.07 17.48
C GLU A 162 8.68 -27.61 17.32
N ALA A 163 8.81 -28.86 16.85
CA ALA A 163 10.11 -29.48 16.60
C ALA A 163 10.83 -28.85 15.41
N ASP A 164 10.12 -28.63 14.30
CA ASP A 164 10.64 -28.07 13.05
C ASP A 164 11.13 -26.63 13.22
N LEU A 165 10.35 -25.76 13.89
CA LEU A 165 10.78 -24.40 14.20
C LEU A 165 12.00 -24.37 15.14
N LYS A 166 12.05 -25.29 16.11
CA LYS A 166 13.18 -25.41 17.04
C LYS A 166 14.46 -25.84 16.33
N GLU A 167 14.38 -26.83 15.46
CA GLU A 167 15.52 -27.35 14.70
C GLU A 167 16.05 -26.29 13.71
N ASN A 168 15.16 -25.51 13.10
CA ASN A 168 15.50 -24.55 12.05
C ASN A 168 15.68 -23.11 12.55
N ARG A 169 15.73 -22.88 13.87
CA ARG A 169 15.83 -21.54 14.50
C ARG A 169 17.03 -20.69 14.05
N SER A 170 18.05 -21.29 13.45
CA SER A 170 19.23 -20.60 12.92
C SER A 170 19.07 -20.14 11.46
N LYS A 171 18.03 -20.61 10.77
CA LYS A 171 17.68 -20.22 9.39
C LYS A 171 16.71 -19.05 9.41
N ARG A 172 16.46 -18.47 8.23
CA ARG A 172 15.40 -17.49 8.04
C ARG A 172 14.10 -18.23 7.73
N ILE A 173 13.15 -18.18 8.65
CA ILE A 173 11.90 -18.94 8.56
C ILE A 173 10.81 -18.09 7.92
N PHE A 174 10.05 -18.67 7.00
CA PHE A 174 8.83 -18.11 6.42
C PHE A 174 7.68 -19.08 6.71
N LEU A 175 6.65 -18.59 7.41
CA LEU A 175 5.50 -19.40 7.85
C LEU A 175 4.28 -19.07 6.98
N PHE A 176 3.53 -20.10 6.60
CA PHE A 176 2.34 -19.99 5.75
C PHE A 176 1.17 -20.71 6.44
N SER A 177 0.04 -20.02 6.54
CA SER A 177 -1.22 -20.50 7.13
C SER A 177 -2.38 -20.01 6.28
N HIS A 178 -3.39 -20.81 5.95
CA HIS A 178 -4.49 -20.31 5.14
C HIS A 178 -5.35 -19.31 5.95
N TYR A 179 -5.82 -19.72 7.12
CA TYR A 179 -6.55 -18.83 8.02
C TYR A 179 -5.61 -17.79 8.66
N PRO A 180 -6.01 -16.51 8.66
CA PRO A 180 -5.43 -15.48 9.49
C PRO A 180 -5.46 -15.85 10.97
N LEU A 181 -4.42 -15.46 11.72
CA LEU A 181 -4.47 -15.56 13.20
C LEU A 181 -5.46 -14.53 13.76
N TYR A 182 -5.49 -13.37 13.13
CA TYR A 182 -6.42 -12.26 13.37
C TYR A 182 -6.40 -11.33 12.14
N VAL A 183 -7.44 -10.50 12.00
CA VAL A 183 -7.56 -9.50 10.92
C VAL A 183 -7.14 -8.11 11.40
N SER A 184 -7.68 -7.65 12.53
CA SER A 184 -7.43 -6.29 13.05
C SER A 184 -6.61 -6.32 14.33
N ASN A 185 -6.92 -7.21 15.27
CA ASN A 185 -6.34 -7.22 16.61
C ASN A 185 -6.11 -8.66 17.11
N PRO A 186 -4.95 -8.99 17.72
CA PRO A 186 -4.70 -10.34 18.26
C PRO A 186 -5.70 -10.80 19.32
N LYS A 187 -6.40 -9.85 19.98
CA LYS A 187 -7.44 -10.11 20.98
C LYS A 187 -8.86 -9.93 20.44
N GLU A 188 -9.03 -9.87 19.13
CA GLU A 188 -10.38 -9.79 18.54
C GLU A 188 -11.18 -11.08 18.84
N PRO A 189 -12.51 -11.01 18.92
CA PRO A 189 -13.32 -12.22 19.09
C PRO A 189 -13.15 -13.20 17.93
N GLU A 190 -13.52 -14.45 18.16
CA GLU A 190 -13.71 -15.41 17.08
C GLU A 190 -14.64 -14.86 15.99
N SER A 191 -14.23 -15.02 14.74
CA SER A 191 -15.06 -14.88 13.56
C SER A 191 -14.80 -16.04 12.60
N TYR A 192 -15.52 -16.07 11.49
CA TYR A 192 -15.21 -16.98 10.38
C TYR A 192 -13.81 -16.78 9.80
N ASP A 193 -13.20 -15.60 10.01
CA ASP A 193 -11.99 -15.17 9.32
C ASP A 193 -10.69 -15.40 10.08
N ASN A 194 -10.78 -15.82 11.33
CA ASN A 194 -9.61 -15.94 12.19
C ASN A 194 -9.56 -17.30 12.91
N ILE A 195 -8.36 -17.72 13.25
CA ILE A 195 -8.15 -18.85 14.17
C ILE A 195 -8.64 -18.42 15.55
N ASP A 196 -9.41 -19.26 16.26
CA ASP A 196 -9.88 -18.98 17.62
C ASP A 196 -8.90 -19.44 18.70
N GLU A 197 -9.16 -19.02 19.94
CA GLU A 197 -8.50 -19.58 21.12
C GLU A 197 -8.90 -21.05 21.36
N PRO A 198 -7.98 -21.89 21.88
CA PRO A 198 -6.63 -21.57 22.34
C PRO A 198 -5.56 -21.60 21.24
N GLY A 199 -5.90 -22.09 20.04
CA GLY A 199 -4.97 -22.24 18.92
C GLY A 199 -4.28 -20.95 18.50
N ARG A 200 -5.01 -19.81 18.54
CA ARG A 200 -4.44 -18.49 18.24
C ARG A 200 -3.30 -18.14 19.18
N SER A 201 -3.54 -18.15 20.49
CA SER A 201 -2.49 -17.83 21.48
C SER A 201 -1.31 -18.78 21.38
N TRP A 202 -1.55 -20.08 21.15
CA TRP A 202 -0.47 -21.05 20.93
C TRP A 202 0.42 -20.66 19.74
N LEU A 203 -0.18 -20.36 18.58
CA LEU A 203 0.59 -20.02 17.38
C LEU A 203 1.30 -18.66 17.49
N ILE A 204 0.67 -17.66 18.12
CA ILE A 204 1.31 -16.37 18.44
C ILE A 204 2.56 -16.60 19.31
N ASN A 205 2.45 -17.43 20.35
CA ASN A 205 3.59 -17.73 21.23
C ASN A 205 4.74 -18.40 20.47
N LEU A 206 4.46 -19.30 19.53
CA LEU A 206 5.48 -19.90 18.67
C LEU A 206 6.16 -18.85 17.79
N ILE A 207 5.38 -17.95 17.18
CA ILE A 207 5.90 -16.85 16.35
C ILE A 207 6.80 -15.93 17.17
N GLU A 208 6.38 -15.53 18.38
CA GLU A 208 7.22 -14.68 19.24
C GLU A 208 8.48 -15.38 19.74
N THR A 209 8.42 -16.70 19.95
CA THR A 209 9.55 -17.51 20.41
C THR A 209 10.60 -17.73 19.32
N TYR A 210 10.16 -18.17 18.13
CA TYR A 210 11.05 -18.57 17.05
C TYR A 210 11.31 -17.46 16.02
N LYS A 211 10.51 -16.38 16.07
CA LYS A 211 10.68 -15.14 15.28
C LYS A 211 10.87 -15.42 13.79
N PRO A 212 9.92 -16.13 13.12
CA PRO A 212 9.96 -16.24 11.68
C PRO A 212 10.04 -14.85 11.06
N GLU A 213 10.72 -14.72 9.93
CA GLU A 213 10.91 -13.42 9.30
C GLU A 213 9.57 -12.83 8.82
N ALA A 214 8.72 -13.69 8.25
CA ALA A 214 7.37 -13.34 7.87
C ALA A 214 6.39 -14.50 8.03
N LEU A 215 5.12 -14.14 8.27
CA LEU A 215 3.94 -14.97 8.22
C LEU A 215 3.05 -14.48 7.06
N PHE A 216 2.63 -15.38 6.19
CA PHE A 216 1.67 -15.10 5.13
C PHE A 216 0.40 -15.92 5.33
N THR A 217 -0.75 -15.25 5.26
CA THR A 217 -2.08 -15.88 5.32
C THR A 217 -3.02 -15.43 4.22
N ALA A 218 -4.19 -16.05 4.12
CA ALA A 218 -5.15 -15.95 3.02
C ALA A 218 -6.61 -15.80 3.53
N HIS A 219 -7.61 -16.41 2.85
CA HIS A 219 -9.02 -16.60 3.27
C HIS A 219 -9.93 -15.36 3.26
N VAL A 220 -9.39 -14.19 3.58
CA VAL A 220 -10.18 -12.94 3.68
C VAL A 220 -10.23 -12.14 2.38
N HIS A 221 -9.51 -12.57 1.34
CA HIS A 221 -9.54 -12.03 -0.02
C HIS A 221 -9.23 -10.52 -0.11
N ASN A 222 -8.48 -9.99 0.85
CA ASN A 222 -8.17 -8.57 0.95
C ASN A 222 -6.77 -8.44 1.57
N PHE A 223 -6.09 -7.32 1.30
CA PHE A 223 -4.74 -7.08 1.78
C PHE A 223 -4.73 -6.53 3.22
N TRP A 224 -3.89 -7.12 4.07
CA TRP A 224 -3.51 -6.56 5.37
C TRP A 224 -2.03 -6.70 5.65
N TYR A 225 -1.53 -5.79 6.48
CA TYR A 225 -0.19 -5.86 7.02
C TYR A 225 -0.15 -5.50 8.50
N ASP A 226 0.49 -6.34 9.30
CA ASP A 226 0.81 -6.09 10.70
C ASP A 226 2.16 -6.70 11.10
N VAL A 227 2.52 -6.62 12.38
CA VAL A 227 3.70 -7.27 12.96
C VAL A 227 3.34 -7.96 14.26
N ILE A 228 3.73 -9.23 14.39
CA ILE A 228 3.66 -10.04 15.62
C ILE A 228 5.07 -10.17 16.17
N GLY A 229 5.38 -9.48 17.28
CA GLY A 229 6.73 -9.39 17.83
C GLY A 229 7.73 -8.83 16.80
N GLU A 230 8.54 -9.70 16.20
CA GLU A 230 9.50 -9.38 15.14
C GLU A 230 9.11 -9.94 13.76
N THR A 231 7.99 -10.62 13.63
CA THR A 231 7.53 -11.25 12.38
C THR A 231 6.63 -10.28 11.61
N GLU A 232 6.94 -10.03 10.33
CA GLU A 232 6.03 -9.32 9.44
C GLU A 232 4.84 -10.23 9.08
N TYR A 233 3.62 -9.75 9.29
CA TYR A 233 2.40 -10.53 9.10
C TYR A 233 1.59 -9.94 7.95
N TYR A 234 1.40 -10.74 6.91
CA TYR A 234 0.67 -10.39 5.70
C TYR A 234 -0.58 -11.23 5.55
N ILE A 235 -1.66 -10.61 5.11
CA ILE A 235 -2.76 -11.33 4.48
C ILE A 235 -2.75 -11.02 2.98
N VAL A 236 -2.67 -12.07 2.17
CA VAL A 236 -2.53 -12.01 0.71
C VAL A 236 -3.91 -11.90 0.04
N PRO A 237 -4.01 -11.30 -1.16
CA PRO A 237 -5.28 -11.21 -1.89
C PRO A 237 -5.73 -12.55 -2.46
N SER A 238 -7.01 -12.59 -2.85
CA SER A 238 -7.50 -13.61 -3.77
C SER A 238 -7.17 -13.25 -5.22
N THR A 239 -7.04 -14.28 -6.06
CA THR A 239 -6.94 -14.09 -7.51
C THR A 239 -8.28 -13.92 -8.20
N CYS A 240 -9.37 -14.43 -7.62
CA CYS A 240 -10.64 -14.59 -8.33
C CYS A 240 -11.78 -13.67 -7.87
N PHE A 241 -11.92 -13.32 -6.59
CA PHE A 241 -12.97 -12.37 -6.16
C PHE A 241 -12.66 -11.81 -4.77
N VAL A 242 -13.32 -10.73 -4.36
CA VAL A 242 -13.17 -10.11 -3.04
C VAL A 242 -14.30 -10.55 -2.10
N ARG A 243 -13.99 -10.73 -0.82
CA ARG A 243 -14.97 -10.84 0.26
C ARG A 243 -15.69 -9.49 0.42
N HIS A 244 -16.90 -9.41 -0.15
CA HIS A 244 -17.56 -8.13 -0.39
C HIS A 244 -18.12 -7.45 0.87
N ASP A 245 -18.26 -8.17 1.99
CA ASP A 245 -18.63 -7.60 3.29
C ASP A 245 -17.60 -6.55 3.75
N TYR A 246 -16.33 -6.74 3.40
CA TYR A 246 -15.27 -5.77 3.64
C TYR A 246 -15.39 -4.49 2.81
N SER A 247 -16.32 -4.40 1.85
CA SER A 247 -16.59 -3.12 1.17
C SER A 247 -17.14 -2.05 2.11
N GLU A 248 -17.65 -2.43 3.29
CA GLU A 248 -17.97 -1.53 4.42
C GLU A 248 -16.75 -0.73 4.91
N MET A 249 -15.53 -1.17 4.58
CA MET A 249 -14.30 -0.40 4.84
C MET A 249 -14.17 0.87 3.98
N TYR A 250 -15.04 1.03 2.98
CA TYR A 250 -15.07 2.18 2.10
C TYR A 250 -16.24 3.09 2.46
N ARG A 251 -16.00 4.41 2.46
CA ARG A 251 -17.05 5.40 2.70
C ARG A 251 -17.90 5.67 1.44
N ILE A 252 -17.95 4.73 0.49
CA ILE A 252 -18.66 4.79 -0.79
C ILE A 252 -19.22 3.40 -1.11
N ASP A 253 -20.09 3.26 -2.12
CA ASP A 253 -20.63 1.97 -2.54
C ASP A 253 -19.53 0.97 -2.95
N GLY A 254 -19.76 -0.33 -2.77
CA GLY A 254 -18.80 -1.38 -3.10
C GLY A 254 -18.48 -1.54 -4.59
N GLY A 255 -19.24 -0.91 -5.50
CA GLY A 255 -19.01 -1.01 -6.94
C GLY A 255 -19.50 -2.33 -7.54
N SER A 256 -18.72 -2.88 -8.48
CA SER A 256 -19.10 -4.07 -9.27
C SER A 256 -19.42 -5.27 -8.38
N GLN A 257 -20.59 -5.88 -8.60
CA GLN A 257 -21.12 -6.98 -7.79
C GLN A 257 -21.06 -6.67 -6.27
N GLN A 258 -21.41 -5.44 -5.90
CA GLN A 258 -21.43 -4.96 -4.51
C GLN A 258 -20.07 -5.10 -3.80
N GLY A 259 -18.97 -5.01 -4.53
CA GLY A 259 -17.61 -5.16 -4.01
C GLY A 259 -17.01 -6.53 -4.23
N ARG A 260 -17.79 -7.54 -4.66
CA ARG A 260 -17.25 -8.88 -4.92
C ARG A 260 -16.30 -8.90 -6.11
N ASN A 261 -16.52 -8.00 -7.07
CA ASN A 261 -15.68 -7.88 -8.26
C ASN A 261 -14.91 -6.56 -8.29
N ASP A 262 -14.37 -6.12 -7.14
CA ASP A 262 -13.42 -5.01 -7.09
C ASP A 262 -12.07 -5.46 -7.69
N THR A 263 -11.97 -5.36 -9.01
CA THR A 263 -10.91 -5.98 -9.81
C THR A 263 -9.51 -5.49 -9.44
N ALA A 264 -9.40 -4.26 -8.94
CA ALA A 264 -8.14 -3.68 -8.51
C ALA A 264 -7.58 -4.35 -7.24
N LYS A 265 -8.39 -5.10 -6.48
CA LYS A 265 -7.98 -5.84 -5.27
C LYS A 265 -7.68 -7.31 -5.53
N LEU A 266 -7.71 -7.73 -6.79
CA LEU A 266 -7.33 -9.08 -7.20
C LEU A 266 -5.87 -9.09 -7.61
N GLY A 267 -5.18 -10.20 -7.37
CA GLY A 267 -3.77 -10.26 -7.68
C GLY A 267 -3.02 -11.42 -7.04
N HIS A 268 -1.70 -11.31 -7.09
CA HIS A 268 -0.77 -12.23 -6.46
C HIS A 268 0.45 -11.46 -5.94
N ILE A 269 1.35 -12.13 -5.22
CA ILE A 269 2.54 -11.49 -4.66
C ILE A 269 3.80 -12.09 -5.29
N THR A 270 4.79 -11.25 -5.58
CA THR A 270 6.18 -11.66 -5.72
C THR A 270 6.95 -11.29 -4.46
N LEU A 271 7.44 -12.29 -3.75
CA LEU A 271 8.30 -12.14 -2.59
C LEU A 271 9.77 -12.12 -3.05
N GLU A 272 10.38 -10.95 -2.97
CA GLU A 272 11.81 -10.77 -3.19
C GLU A 272 12.58 -11.04 -1.89
N ILE A 273 13.39 -12.11 -1.90
CA ILE A 273 14.25 -12.49 -0.79
C ILE A 273 15.63 -11.93 -1.04
N TYR A 274 16.05 -10.97 -0.20
CA TYR A 274 17.41 -10.45 -0.17
C TYR A 274 18.24 -11.30 0.79
N GLU A 275 19.57 -11.21 0.75
CA GLU A 275 20.40 -11.89 1.76
C GLU A 275 20.04 -11.51 3.20
N LYS A 276 19.49 -10.31 3.41
CA LYS A 276 18.91 -9.84 4.67
C LYS A 276 17.60 -9.10 4.41
N GLY A 277 16.49 -9.62 4.94
CA GLY A 277 15.15 -9.06 4.77
C GLY A 277 14.47 -9.48 3.47
N HIS A 278 13.23 -9.05 3.31
CA HIS A 278 12.39 -9.35 2.16
C HIS A 278 11.52 -8.15 1.77
N VAL A 279 10.97 -8.22 0.56
CA VAL A 279 9.95 -7.29 0.06
C VAL A 279 8.84 -8.11 -0.58
N ALA A 280 7.60 -7.90 -0.12
CA ALA A 280 6.41 -8.48 -0.73
C ALA A 280 5.83 -7.46 -1.72
N HIS A 281 6.01 -7.71 -3.02
CA HIS A 281 5.43 -6.90 -4.08
C HIS A 281 4.06 -7.44 -4.44
N TYR A 282 3.03 -6.63 -4.25
CA TYR A 282 1.70 -6.95 -4.72
C TYR A 282 1.57 -6.65 -6.22
N HIS A 283 0.96 -7.55 -6.97
CA HIS A 283 0.66 -7.37 -8.39
C HIS A 283 -0.84 -7.41 -8.63
N ARG A 284 -1.42 -6.25 -8.95
CA ARG A 284 -2.85 -6.11 -9.32
C ARG A 284 -3.09 -6.78 -10.67
N SER A 285 -3.98 -7.76 -10.70
CA SER A 285 -4.39 -8.44 -11.94
C SER A 285 -5.45 -7.65 -12.71
N PHE A 286 -6.17 -6.77 -12.02
CA PHE A 286 -7.34 -6.04 -12.57
C PHE A 286 -8.38 -7.00 -13.18
N ALA A 287 -8.55 -8.18 -12.58
CA ALA A 287 -9.39 -9.26 -13.11
C ALA A 287 -9.01 -9.69 -14.54
N GLY A 288 -7.72 -9.62 -14.90
CA GLY A 288 -7.22 -10.17 -16.15
C GLY A 288 -7.63 -11.63 -16.31
N CYS A 289 -8.19 -11.96 -17.47
CA CYS A 289 -8.68 -13.29 -17.81
C CYS A 289 -7.90 -13.83 -19.01
N LEU A 290 -7.65 -15.13 -18.99
CA LEU A 290 -7.03 -15.84 -20.10
C LEU A 290 -7.89 -17.05 -20.48
N ALA A 291 -8.37 -17.07 -21.72
CA ALA A 291 -9.00 -18.25 -22.30
C ALA A 291 -7.99 -19.40 -22.38
N ASP A 292 -8.48 -20.64 -22.45
CA ASP A 292 -7.60 -21.75 -22.77
C ASP A 292 -7.04 -21.61 -24.20
N GLY A 293 -5.75 -21.94 -24.38
CA GLY A 293 -5.06 -21.77 -25.65
C GLY A 293 -3.67 -21.12 -25.57
N PRO A 294 -3.11 -20.73 -26.74
CA PRO A 294 -1.70 -20.37 -26.88
C PRO A 294 -1.38 -18.91 -26.50
N ILE A 295 -2.40 -18.09 -26.22
CA ILE A 295 -2.20 -16.69 -25.84
C ILE A 295 -1.60 -16.65 -24.44
N SER A 296 -0.65 -15.74 -24.24
CA SER A 296 -0.02 -15.48 -22.94
C SER A 296 -0.56 -14.19 -22.33
N ALA A 297 -0.65 -14.18 -21.00
CA ALA A 297 -0.90 -12.99 -20.23
C ALA A 297 0.30 -12.03 -20.33
N PRO A 298 0.09 -10.71 -20.27
CA PRO A 298 1.20 -9.79 -20.11
C PRO A 298 1.89 -10.05 -18.76
N PRO A 299 3.22 -10.02 -18.70
CA PRO A 299 3.95 -10.19 -17.44
C PRO A 299 3.61 -9.08 -16.44
N VAL A 300 3.93 -9.34 -15.18
CA VAL A 300 3.68 -8.40 -14.09
C VAL A 300 4.33 -7.04 -14.34
N VAL A 301 3.62 -5.99 -13.94
CA VAL A 301 4.14 -4.63 -13.95
C VAL A 301 4.94 -4.44 -12.67
N THR A 302 6.24 -4.16 -12.82
CA THR A 302 7.10 -3.88 -11.67
C THR A 302 6.70 -2.54 -11.08
N ARG A 303 6.53 -2.50 -9.76
CA ARG A 303 6.26 -1.27 -9.01
C ARG A 303 7.37 -1.06 -7.97
N PRO A 304 7.73 0.20 -7.64
CA PRO A 304 8.62 0.47 -6.54
C PRO A 304 8.00 0.01 -5.21
N HIS A 305 8.83 -0.12 -4.18
CA HIS A 305 8.36 -0.39 -2.83
C HIS A 305 9.02 0.59 -1.85
N VAL A 306 8.26 1.08 -0.87
CA VAL A 306 8.73 2.05 0.12
C VAL A 306 10.00 1.60 0.86
N LYS A 307 10.15 0.29 1.07
CA LYS A 307 11.33 -0.36 1.69
C LYS A 307 12.61 -0.17 0.86
N THR A 308 12.52 -0.07 -0.47
CA THR A 308 13.68 -0.06 -1.37
C THR A 308 13.96 1.31 -1.97
N VAL A 309 12.96 2.20 -2.01
CA VAL A 309 13.09 3.55 -2.58
C VAL A 309 13.96 4.47 -1.71
N ASP A 310 14.83 5.21 -2.40
CA ASP A 310 15.71 6.23 -1.80
C ASP A 310 15.20 7.66 -1.92
N ILE A 311 14.25 7.93 -2.81
CA ILE A 311 13.60 9.25 -2.94
C ILE A 311 12.87 9.57 -1.61
N GLN A 312 13.23 10.70 -0.98
CA GLN A 312 12.71 11.13 0.34
C GLN A 312 11.84 12.39 0.29
N ASN A 313 11.92 13.15 -0.80
CA ASN A 313 11.43 14.53 -0.87
C ASN A 313 9.99 14.64 -1.42
N ILE A 314 9.28 13.52 -1.56
CA ILE A 314 7.88 13.47 -1.97
C ILE A 314 7.01 13.09 -0.76
N TYR A 315 6.08 13.96 -0.41
CA TYR A 315 5.09 13.77 0.65
C TYR A 315 3.68 13.85 0.06
N ILE A 316 2.72 13.19 0.71
CA ILE A 316 1.30 13.34 0.42
C ILE A 316 0.58 13.88 1.67
N ASP A 317 -0.38 14.79 1.47
CA ASP A 317 -1.29 15.23 2.53
C ASP A 317 -2.38 14.17 2.78
N MET A 318 -2.29 13.50 3.94
CA MET A 318 -3.25 12.47 4.36
C MET A 318 -4.44 13.13 5.04
N ARG A 319 -5.34 13.69 4.22
CA ARG A 319 -6.52 14.43 4.70
C ARG A 319 -7.58 13.52 5.32
N HIS A 320 -7.78 12.34 4.73
CA HIS A 320 -8.64 11.32 5.29
C HIS A 320 -7.84 10.38 6.19
N ALA A 321 -8.53 9.73 7.13
CA ALA A 321 -7.92 8.74 8.00
C ALA A 321 -7.33 7.58 7.16
N TRP A 322 -6.07 7.26 7.41
CA TRP A 322 -5.31 6.25 6.65
C TRP A 322 -5.14 4.93 7.39
N ALA A 323 -5.54 4.90 8.67
CA ALA A 323 -5.42 3.77 9.58
C ALA A 323 -6.76 3.46 10.28
N GLU A 324 -7.89 3.85 9.66
CA GLU A 324 -9.22 3.72 10.25
C GLU A 324 -9.63 2.26 10.44
N GLU A 325 -10.18 1.95 11.62
CA GLU A 325 -10.88 0.71 11.91
C GLU A 325 -12.39 0.94 11.77
N LEU A 326 -13.04 0.10 10.98
CA LEU A 326 -14.46 0.19 10.65
C LEU A 326 -15.19 -1.06 11.13
N THR A 327 -16.49 -0.91 11.35
CA THR A 327 -17.36 -2.03 11.71
C THR A 327 -17.94 -2.63 10.44
N VAL A 328 -17.71 -3.92 10.24
CA VAL A 328 -18.36 -4.73 9.21
C VAL A 328 -19.66 -5.30 9.82
N SER A 329 -20.77 -4.97 9.19
CA SER A 329 -22.11 -5.40 9.60
C SER A 329 -22.30 -6.90 9.36
N PRO A 330 -23.09 -7.60 10.19
CA PRO A 330 -23.62 -8.92 9.85
C PRO A 330 -24.22 -8.95 8.46
N SER A 331 -23.83 -9.94 7.64
CA SER A 331 -24.15 -9.97 6.22
C SER A 331 -25.32 -10.89 5.85
N GLY A 332 -25.83 -11.69 6.79
CA GLY A 332 -26.77 -12.78 6.52
C GLY A 332 -26.14 -14.05 5.94
N ALA A 333 -24.89 -13.99 5.45
CA ALA A 333 -24.17 -15.11 4.87
C ALA A 333 -23.05 -15.63 5.78
N VAL A 334 -22.24 -14.71 6.30
CA VAL A 334 -21.10 -14.98 7.19
C VAL A 334 -21.18 -14.03 8.39
N ASP A 335 -20.82 -14.53 9.57
CA ASP A 335 -20.76 -13.79 10.84
C ASP A 335 -22.08 -13.09 11.25
N GLU A 336 -23.24 -13.73 11.02
CA GLU A 336 -24.56 -13.11 11.21
C GLU A 336 -24.85 -12.61 12.65
N PHE A 337 -24.21 -13.20 13.65
CA PHE A 337 -24.53 -12.92 15.05
C PHE A 337 -23.59 -11.91 15.71
N ARG A 338 -22.65 -11.31 14.97
CA ARG A 338 -21.66 -10.37 15.54
C ARG A 338 -21.23 -9.30 14.53
N ARG A 339 -20.91 -8.11 15.06
CA ARG A 339 -20.21 -7.07 14.30
C ARG A 339 -18.71 -7.30 14.38
N LYS A 340 -18.06 -7.41 13.22
CA LYS A 340 -16.59 -7.55 13.12
C LYS A 340 -15.96 -6.17 12.99
N ILE A 341 -14.76 -5.99 13.54
CA ILE A 341 -13.94 -4.80 13.31
C ILE A 341 -12.87 -5.16 12.29
N ALA A 342 -12.73 -4.35 11.25
CA ALA A 342 -11.70 -4.50 10.23
C ALA A 342 -11.01 -3.15 9.96
N ARG A 343 -9.70 -3.19 9.74
CA ARG A 343 -8.92 -2.02 9.35
C ARG A 343 -8.81 -1.93 7.84
N ASN A 344 -8.87 -0.73 7.27
CA ASN A 344 -8.57 -0.56 5.85
C ASN A 344 -7.06 -0.33 5.62
N ASP A 345 -6.34 -1.34 5.12
CA ASP A 345 -4.90 -1.24 4.81
C ASP A 345 -4.61 -0.89 3.32
N TYR A 346 -5.64 -0.67 2.48
CA TYR A 346 -5.43 -0.25 1.09
C TYR A 346 -4.76 1.12 0.92
N PRO A 347 -4.95 2.13 1.80
CA PRO A 347 -4.15 3.34 1.77
C PRO A 347 -2.64 3.04 1.84
N ILE A 348 -2.25 2.11 2.71
CA ILE A 348 -0.86 1.68 2.90
C ILE A 348 -0.33 0.95 1.68
N MET A 349 -1.11 0.01 1.15
CA MET A 349 -0.75 -0.70 -0.08
C MET A 349 -0.49 0.28 -1.24
N ALA A 350 -1.37 1.26 -1.45
CA ALA A 350 -1.22 2.23 -2.53
C ALA A 350 0.04 3.10 -2.38
N VAL A 351 0.37 3.56 -1.16
CA VAL A 351 1.62 4.34 -0.96
C VAL A 351 2.87 3.47 -1.10
N TRP A 352 2.80 2.17 -0.80
CA TRP A 352 3.89 1.22 -1.05
C TRP A 352 4.14 1.04 -2.54
N GLU A 353 3.09 0.79 -3.33
CA GLU A 353 3.16 0.63 -4.80
C GLU A 353 3.62 1.91 -5.51
N MET A 354 3.36 3.09 -4.93
CA MET A 354 3.92 4.35 -5.43
C MET A 354 5.36 4.58 -4.97
N GLY A 355 5.84 3.88 -3.95
CA GLY A 355 7.16 4.11 -3.36
C GLY A 355 7.27 5.42 -2.57
N ILE A 356 6.14 6.01 -2.17
CA ILE A 356 6.13 7.30 -1.47
C ILE A 356 6.37 7.08 0.03
N ARG A 357 7.40 7.75 0.53
CA ARG A 357 7.83 7.63 1.94
C ARG A 357 7.21 8.69 2.83
N GLY A 358 6.98 9.89 2.32
CA GLY A 358 6.49 11.03 3.09
C GLY A 358 4.97 11.04 3.27
N LEU A 359 4.51 11.06 4.52
CA LEU A 359 3.09 11.19 4.88
C LEU A 359 2.93 12.43 5.76
N ARG A 360 2.14 13.41 5.33
CA ARG A 360 1.76 14.56 6.16
C ARG A 360 0.46 14.26 6.87
N VAL A 361 0.48 14.32 8.21
CA VAL A 361 -0.60 13.88 9.08
C VAL A 361 -0.85 14.89 10.21
N PRO A 362 -2.08 15.01 10.72
CA PRO A 362 -2.39 15.83 11.88
C PRO A 362 -1.75 15.28 13.17
N ILE A 363 -1.53 16.14 14.17
CA ILE A 363 -1.11 15.73 15.52
C ILE A 363 -2.09 14.72 16.16
N GLN A 364 -3.36 14.76 15.77
CA GLN A 364 -4.40 13.83 16.21
C GLN A 364 -4.05 12.36 15.93
N ASP A 365 -3.33 12.08 14.83
CA ASP A 365 -2.87 10.72 14.51
C ASP A 365 -1.85 10.20 15.53
N LEU A 366 -1.09 11.12 16.14
CA LEU A 366 -0.16 10.80 17.23
C LEU A 366 -0.89 10.67 18.57
N GLU A 367 -1.97 11.42 18.78
CA GLU A 367 -2.79 11.38 20.00
C GLU A 367 -3.56 10.05 20.12
N ASP A 368 -4.12 9.55 19.01
CA ASP A 368 -4.81 8.27 18.95
C ASP A 368 -3.83 7.08 19.05
N GLU A 369 -4.02 6.22 20.05
CA GLU A 369 -3.08 5.12 20.32
C GLU A 369 -3.03 4.09 19.18
N LYS A 370 -4.17 3.82 18.54
CA LYS A 370 -4.27 2.84 17.44
C LYS A 370 -3.52 3.35 16.22
N THR A 371 -3.74 4.59 15.82
CA THR A 371 -3.07 5.25 14.70
C THR A 371 -1.58 5.43 15.01
N ARG A 372 -1.21 5.83 16.23
CA ARG A 372 0.19 5.89 16.68
C ARG A 372 0.90 4.54 16.60
N ARG A 373 0.23 3.43 16.94
CA ARG A 373 0.77 2.08 16.71
C ARG A 373 1.05 1.85 15.22
N ARG A 374 0.12 2.22 14.34
CA ARG A 374 0.31 2.11 12.88
C ARG A 374 1.47 2.99 12.38
N MET A 375 1.63 4.21 12.91
CA MET A 375 2.78 5.06 12.61
C MET A 375 4.10 4.35 12.93
N ARG A 376 4.20 3.68 14.08
CA ARG A 376 5.40 2.89 14.46
C ARG A 376 5.71 1.79 13.45
N LEU A 377 4.70 1.03 13.04
CA LEU A 377 4.87 -0.03 12.04
C LEU A 377 5.33 0.55 10.69
N MET A 378 4.71 1.64 10.25
CA MET A 378 5.06 2.27 8.98
C MET A 378 6.46 2.91 9.01
N ARG A 379 6.91 3.43 10.15
CA ARG A 379 8.30 3.87 10.34
C ARG A 379 9.32 2.74 10.14
N ASP A 380 9.00 1.56 10.67
CA ASP A 380 9.87 0.39 10.53
C ASP A 380 10.02 -0.05 9.06
N VAL A 381 8.95 0.13 8.27
CA VAL A 381 8.89 -0.21 6.84
C VAL A 381 9.51 0.88 5.93
N GLY A 382 9.60 2.12 6.40
CA GLY A 382 10.35 3.18 5.72
C GLY A 382 9.66 4.54 5.61
N HIS A 383 8.44 4.68 6.13
CA HIS A 383 7.72 5.94 6.05
C HIS A 383 8.32 7.04 6.93
N ASN A 384 8.02 8.27 6.56
CA ASN A 384 8.42 9.51 7.22
C ASN A 384 7.15 10.33 7.53
N PHE A 385 6.95 10.66 8.80
CA PHE A 385 5.78 11.45 9.21
C PHE A 385 6.13 12.92 9.35
N HIS A 386 5.46 13.73 8.53
CA HIS A 386 5.38 15.18 8.65
C HIS A 386 4.15 15.50 9.50
N VAL A 387 4.33 15.61 10.81
CA VAL A 387 3.21 15.87 11.72
C VAL A 387 2.95 17.37 11.78
N TYR A 388 1.71 17.81 11.59
CA TYR A 388 1.36 19.22 11.72
C TYR A 388 0.48 19.49 12.94
N VAL A 389 0.70 20.65 13.56
CA VAL A 389 -0.09 21.19 14.66
C VAL A 389 -0.45 22.64 14.35
N TYR A 390 -1.69 23.01 14.66
CA TYR A 390 -2.14 24.38 14.55
C TYR A 390 -1.88 25.13 15.86
N ASP A 391 -1.27 26.30 15.74
CA ASP A 391 -0.73 27.07 16.86
C ASP A 391 0.38 26.30 17.61
N ILE A 392 0.85 26.86 18.74
CA ILE A 392 1.84 26.21 19.58
C ILE A 392 1.25 24.99 20.31
N PRO A 393 1.94 23.83 20.37
CA PRO A 393 1.43 22.64 21.03
C PRO A 393 1.10 22.89 22.51
N THR A 394 0.04 22.26 23.03
CA THR A 394 -0.27 22.28 24.46
C THR A 394 0.77 21.53 25.29
N VAL A 395 0.74 21.66 26.61
CA VAL A 395 1.67 20.95 27.51
C VAL A 395 1.56 19.44 27.33
N GLU A 396 0.34 18.93 27.16
CA GLU A 396 0.06 17.51 26.90
C GLU A 396 0.65 17.07 25.56
N GLN A 397 0.45 17.87 24.52
CA GLN A 397 1.01 17.60 23.19
C GLN A 397 2.54 17.63 23.21
N ILE A 398 3.17 18.55 23.96
CA ILE A 398 4.62 18.57 24.12
C ILE A 398 5.12 17.27 24.77
N SER A 399 4.45 16.78 25.84
CA SER A 399 4.84 15.51 26.46
C SER A 399 4.69 14.35 25.48
N LEU A 400 3.57 14.29 24.75
CA LEU A 400 3.30 13.27 23.76
C LEU A 400 4.34 13.26 22.63
N ILE A 401 4.65 14.44 22.08
CA ILE A 401 5.69 14.61 21.05
C ILE A 401 7.04 14.14 21.58
N ARG A 402 7.40 14.51 22.82
CA ARG A 402 8.66 14.11 23.46
C ARG A 402 8.78 12.60 23.60
N GLU A 403 7.71 11.92 24.00
CA GLU A 403 7.67 10.47 24.15
C GLU A 403 7.75 9.74 22.80
N ASN A 404 7.38 10.43 21.70
CA ASN A 404 7.25 9.84 20.38
C ASN A 404 8.12 10.51 19.29
N THR A 405 9.21 11.18 19.68
CA THR A 405 10.14 11.84 18.74
C THR A 405 10.65 10.92 17.63
N HIS A 406 10.87 9.63 17.95
CA HIS A 406 11.27 8.60 16.98
C HIS A 406 10.24 8.34 15.86
N LEU A 407 8.97 8.71 16.06
CA LEU A 407 7.92 8.59 15.05
C LEU A 407 7.85 9.81 14.12
N ILE A 408 8.33 10.97 14.55
CA ILE A 408 8.15 12.26 13.88
C ILE A 408 9.41 12.57 13.07
N SER A 409 9.32 12.65 11.74
CA SER A 409 10.47 13.09 10.92
C SER A 409 10.64 14.61 10.99
N GLN A 410 9.50 15.31 10.95
CA GLN A 410 9.44 16.75 11.13
C GLN A 410 8.09 17.16 11.73
N LEU A 411 8.12 18.24 12.48
CA LEU A 411 6.96 18.83 13.14
C LEU A 411 6.68 20.20 12.52
N GLU A 412 5.57 20.33 11.80
CA GLU A 412 5.07 21.59 11.27
C GLU A 412 4.26 22.33 12.31
N ILE A 413 4.68 23.55 12.65
CA ILE A 413 3.93 24.46 13.49
C ILE A 413 3.26 25.49 12.59
N VAL A 414 1.93 25.42 12.47
CA VAL A 414 1.12 26.34 11.68
C VAL A 414 0.66 27.50 12.56
N ILE A 415 1.32 28.65 12.46
CA ILE A 415 1.06 29.79 13.37
C ILE A 415 0.30 30.92 12.70
N SER A 416 -0.33 31.77 13.52
CA SER A 416 -0.71 33.12 13.06
C SER A 416 0.54 33.98 13.04
N TRP A 417 0.98 34.39 11.85
CA TRP A 417 2.30 35.03 11.66
C TRP A 417 2.52 36.27 12.54
N ASP A 418 1.47 37.05 12.78
CA ASP A 418 1.52 38.24 13.66
C ASP A 418 2.02 37.93 15.09
N LYS A 419 1.93 36.66 15.54
CA LYS A 419 2.36 36.21 16.88
C LYS A 419 3.76 35.60 16.92
N ILE A 420 4.51 35.55 15.81
CA ILE A 420 5.81 34.85 15.75
C ILE A 420 6.78 35.28 16.86
N LYS A 421 6.79 36.56 17.23
CA LYS A 421 7.66 37.09 18.29
C LYS A 421 7.38 36.47 19.66
N GLU A 422 6.11 36.21 19.97
CA GLU A 422 5.66 35.58 21.23
C GLU A 422 6.07 34.10 21.30
N TYR A 423 6.27 33.47 20.14
CA TYR A 423 6.48 32.03 20.02
C TYR A 423 7.94 31.62 19.95
N THR A 424 8.87 32.58 19.80
CA THR A 424 10.32 32.33 19.68
C THR A 424 10.88 31.44 20.78
N LYS A 425 10.47 31.66 22.04
CA LYS A 425 10.89 30.83 23.18
C LYS A 425 10.45 29.38 23.02
N VAL A 426 9.19 29.13 22.68
CA VAL A 426 8.67 27.77 22.54
C VAL A 426 9.30 27.06 21.34
N LEU A 427 9.48 27.76 20.21
CA LEU A 427 10.19 27.23 19.05
C LEU A 427 11.64 26.85 19.40
N ASN A 428 12.33 27.70 20.18
CA ASN A 428 13.67 27.39 20.67
C ASN A 428 13.67 26.12 21.54
N ASP A 429 12.69 25.97 22.43
CA ASP A 429 12.59 24.79 23.28
C ASP A 429 12.34 23.52 22.46
N LEU A 430 11.41 23.57 21.50
CA LEU A 430 11.12 22.45 20.61
C LEU A 430 12.33 22.05 19.74
N THR A 431 13.03 23.03 19.17
CA THR A 431 14.18 22.78 18.28
C THR A 431 15.42 22.34 19.04
N ASN A 432 15.83 23.10 20.07
CA ASN A 432 17.13 22.93 20.70
C ASN A 432 17.11 21.96 21.90
N HIS A 433 16.00 21.87 22.63
CA HIS A 433 15.91 20.92 23.75
C HIS A 433 15.40 19.54 23.31
N PHE A 434 14.42 19.49 22.39
CA PHE A 434 13.87 18.20 21.92
C PHE A 434 14.48 17.69 20.61
N ARG A 435 15.36 18.48 19.96
CA ARG A 435 16.07 18.11 18.72
C ARG A 435 15.11 17.73 17.59
N LEU A 436 13.97 18.42 17.52
CA LEU A 436 12.97 18.21 16.47
C LEU A 436 13.30 19.05 15.23
N ASN A 437 13.03 18.48 14.05
CA ASN A 437 13.05 19.23 12.81
C ASN A 437 11.78 20.08 12.72
N ILE A 438 11.86 21.35 13.10
CA ILE A 438 10.70 22.25 13.10
C ILE A 438 10.52 22.89 11.72
N ILE A 439 9.33 22.69 11.14
CA ILE A 439 8.91 23.35 9.90
C ILE A 439 7.96 24.48 10.24
N LEU A 440 8.35 25.70 9.91
CA LEU A 440 7.51 26.87 10.16
C LEU A 440 6.51 27.03 9.02
N SER A 441 5.24 27.15 9.38
CA SER A 441 4.13 27.38 8.46
C SER A 441 3.23 28.45 9.04
N ARG A 442 2.42 29.08 8.19
CA ARG A 442 1.47 30.11 8.62
C ARG A 442 0.05 29.73 8.29
N VAL A 443 -0.90 30.22 9.08
CA VAL A 443 -2.32 30.26 8.69
C VAL A 443 -2.60 31.57 7.95
N ASN A 444 -3.21 31.47 6.77
CA ASN A 444 -3.57 32.62 5.96
C ASN A 444 -5.03 33.00 6.23
N ARG A 445 -5.22 33.93 7.18
CA ARG A 445 -6.53 34.49 7.52
C ARG A 445 -6.94 35.68 6.64
N LYS A 446 -6.05 36.21 5.81
CA LYS A 446 -6.29 37.35 4.90
C LYS A 446 -5.82 36.99 3.48
N ASP A 447 -6.21 35.81 3.00
CA ASP A 447 -5.92 35.39 1.62
C ASP A 447 -6.53 36.41 0.64
N SER A 448 -5.75 36.94 -0.31
CA SER A 448 -6.21 37.94 -1.28
C SER A 448 -7.34 37.40 -2.17
N ALA A 449 -7.48 36.09 -2.27
CA ALA A 449 -8.57 35.43 -2.99
C ALA A 449 -9.91 35.41 -2.21
N LYS A 450 -9.95 35.97 -0.99
CA LYS A 450 -11.19 36.15 -0.21
C LYS A 450 -12.21 37.05 -0.91
N THR A 451 -11.77 37.92 -1.81
CA THR A 451 -12.60 38.84 -2.59
C THR A 451 -12.18 38.80 -4.05
N SER A 452 -12.45 37.68 -4.73
CA SER A 452 -12.25 37.56 -6.19
C SER A 452 -13.60 37.67 -6.91
N GLY A 453 -13.71 38.58 -7.88
CA GLY A 453 -14.91 38.68 -8.75
C GLY A 453 -16.21 39.08 -8.03
N GLY A 454 -16.13 39.87 -6.96
CA GLY A 454 -17.30 40.33 -6.19
C GLY A 454 -17.94 39.28 -5.28
N LYS A 455 -17.33 38.10 -5.13
CA LYS A 455 -17.79 37.02 -4.24
C LYS A 455 -16.87 36.90 -3.01
N PHE A 456 -17.46 36.62 -1.86
CA PHE A 456 -16.76 36.43 -0.59
C PHE A 456 -16.44 34.95 -0.39
N ASN A 457 -15.15 34.58 -0.38
CA ASN A 457 -14.71 33.20 -0.17
C ASN A 457 -14.16 33.04 1.26
N HIS A 458 -14.83 32.25 2.10
CA HIS A 458 -14.31 31.87 3.43
C HIS A 458 -13.23 30.79 3.28
N LEU A 459 -12.02 31.22 2.92
CA LEU A 459 -10.85 30.36 2.78
C LEU A 459 -10.00 30.32 4.05
N ILE A 460 -9.66 29.11 4.47
CA ILE A 460 -8.53 28.85 5.37
C ILE A 460 -7.46 28.18 4.51
N SER A 461 -6.35 28.88 4.29
CA SER A 461 -5.16 28.33 3.65
C SER A 461 -4.00 28.34 4.64
N HIS A 462 -2.98 27.53 4.38
CA HIS A 462 -1.77 27.44 5.21
C HIS A 462 -0.52 27.47 4.33
N GLY A 463 0.64 27.68 4.93
CA GLY A 463 1.94 27.90 4.26
C GLY A 463 2.13 29.33 3.77
N PHE A 464 3.40 29.73 3.62
CA PHE A 464 3.78 31.04 3.12
C PHE A 464 3.58 31.15 1.59
N SER A 465 3.19 32.31 1.12
CA SER A 465 3.22 32.62 -0.31
C SER A 465 4.67 32.77 -0.78
N LEU A 466 4.93 32.46 -2.05
CA LEU A 466 6.25 32.68 -2.68
C LEU A 466 6.69 34.16 -2.63
N SER A 467 5.73 35.09 -2.56
CA SER A 467 6.01 36.53 -2.42
C SER A 467 6.54 36.93 -1.04
N GLU A 468 6.42 36.07 -0.03
CA GLU A 468 6.79 36.36 1.37
C GLU A 468 8.23 35.91 1.72
N THR A 469 8.99 35.44 0.72
CA THR A 469 10.39 34.99 0.88
C THR A 469 11.31 36.06 1.47
N GLY A 470 11.10 37.33 1.14
CA GLY A 470 11.88 38.45 1.70
C GLY A 470 11.63 38.67 3.19
N GLU A 471 10.35 38.69 3.60
CA GLU A 471 9.97 38.81 5.02
C GLU A 471 10.52 37.65 5.85
N LEU A 472 10.39 36.43 5.34
CA LEU A 472 10.94 35.23 5.95
C LEU A 472 12.47 35.29 6.06
N SER A 473 13.17 35.72 5.02
CA SER A 473 14.63 35.82 5.03
C SER A 473 15.11 36.80 6.10
N ASN A 474 14.42 37.93 6.26
CA ASN A 474 14.70 38.91 7.31
C ASN A 474 14.42 38.35 8.71
N PHE A 475 13.35 37.58 8.90
CA PHE A 475 13.10 36.92 10.17
C PHE A 475 14.21 35.90 10.50
N LEU A 476 14.59 35.09 9.50
CA LEU A 476 15.55 34.01 9.67
C LEU A 476 17.00 34.48 9.87
N SER A 477 17.36 35.71 9.48
CA SER A 477 18.72 36.22 9.73
C SER A 477 19.10 36.15 11.20
N ASP A 478 18.14 36.43 12.09
CA ASP A 478 18.35 36.47 13.53
C ASP A 478 17.81 35.20 14.22
N ASN A 479 16.90 34.48 13.55
CA ASN A 479 16.10 33.42 14.15
C ASN A 479 16.27 32.03 13.50
N LYS A 480 17.29 31.83 12.66
CA LYS A 480 17.54 30.52 12.00
C LYS A 480 17.63 29.35 12.98
N HIS A 481 18.18 29.56 14.18
CA HIS A 481 18.31 28.54 15.20
C HIS A 481 16.96 28.04 15.78
N LEU A 482 15.85 28.72 15.48
CA LEU A 482 14.52 28.35 15.95
C LEU A 482 13.84 27.29 15.07
N VAL A 483 14.26 27.14 13.81
CA VAL A 483 13.54 26.31 12.82
C VAL A 483 14.51 25.59 11.89
N SER A 484 14.10 24.43 11.38
CA SER A 484 14.88 23.64 10.42
C SER A 484 14.41 23.85 8.98
N GLY A 485 13.16 24.27 8.80
CA GLY A 485 12.57 24.49 7.48
C GLY A 485 11.36 25.42 7.51
N VAL A 486 10.88 25.73 6.31
CA VAL A 486 9.72 26.60 6.09
C VAL A 486 8.82 25.98 5.02
N GLN A 487 7.51 26.03 5.23
CA GLN A 487 6.54 25.58 4.26
C GLN A 487 5.94 26.72 3.46
N PHE A 488 6.07 26.64 2.14
CA PHE A 488 5.41 27.49 1.16
C PHE A 488 4.22 26.75 0.55
N THR A 489 3.26 27.50 0.01
CA THR A 489 2.09 26.95 -0.67
C THR A 489 1.87 27.62 -2.01
N ILE A 490 1.53 26.81 -3.00
CA ILE A 490 1.08 27.27 -4.32
C ILE A 490 -0.33 26.77 -4.62
N THR A 491 -1.10 27.55 -5.39
CA THR A 491 -2.44 27.16 -5.86
C THR A 491 -2.37 26.39 -7.18
N ARG A 492 -3.52 25.90 -7.66
CA ARG A 492 -3.58 25.13 -8.91
C ARG A 492 -3.04 25.90 -10.13
N GLY A 493 -3.26 27.21 -10.22
CA GLY A 493 -2.78 28.04 -11.33
C GLY A 493 -1.26 28.27 -11.36
N ASP A 494 -0.57 28.03 -10.26
CA ASP A 494 0.88 28.17 -10.17
C ASP A 494 1.62 26.96 -10.76
N CYS A 495 2.76 27.25 -11.40
CA CYS A 495 3.63 26.25 -12.01
C CYS A 495 4.56 25.60 -10.96
N PRO A 496 4.48 24.27 -10.73
CA PRO A 496 5.33 23.59 -9.74
C PRO A 496 6.83 23.77 -9.99
N TRP A 497 7.27 23.72 -11.25
CA TRP A 497 8.68 23.88 -11.63
C TRP A 497 9.28 25.22 -11.18
N LYS A 498 8.58 26.33 -11.50
CA LYS A 498 9.01 27.68 -11.12
C LYS A 498 8.98 27.87 -9.61
N ALA A 499 7.94 27.34 -8.95
CA ALA A 499 7.82 27.40 -7.51
C ALA A 499 8.96 26.66 -6.81
N SER A 500 9.28 25.44 -7.25
CA SER A 500 10.41 24.65 -6.76
C SER A 500 11.75 25.37 -6.94
N GLU A 501 11.98 26.00 -8.10
CA GLU A 501 13.20 26.80 -8.33
C GLU A 501 13.29 27.98 -7.35
N LEU A 502 12.19 28.72 -7.13
CA LEU A 502 12.15 29.87 -6.23
C LEU A 502 12.40 29.45 -4.77
N VAL A 503 11.76 28.39 -4.29
CA VAL A 503 11.98 27.91 -2.92
C VAL A 503 13.36 27.28 -2.74
N GLN A 504 13.96 26.71 -3.80
CA GLN A 504 15.35 26.24 -3.75
C GLN A 504 16.33 27.42 -3.64
N LYS A 505 16.08 28.54 -4.35
CA LYS A 505 16.88 29.77 -4.17
C LYS A 505 16.75 30.31 -2.74
N PHE A 506 15.54 30.32 -2.18
CA PHE A 506 15.31 30.68 -0.78
C PHE A 506 16.08 29.76 0.18
N ALA A 507 16.07 28.45 -0.07
CA ALA A 507 16.80 27.47 0.73
C ALA A 507 18.32 27.71 0.69
N ASN A 508 18.88 28.01 -0.48
CA ASN A 508 20.30 28.32 -0.63
C ASN A 508 20.68 29.61 0.12
N ALA A 509 19.81 30.62 0.11
CA ALA A 509 20.05 31.90 0.75
C ALA A 509 19.95 31.84 2.29
N THR A 510 19.00 31.07 2.82
CA THR A 510 18.71 31.01 4.26
C THR A 510 19.35 29.79 4.94
N GLY A 511 19.64 28.75 4.18
CA GLY A 511 20.01 27.42 4.67
C GLY A 511 18.89 26.70 5.42
N CYS A 512 17.63 27.12 5.27
CA CYS A 512 16.47 26.40 5.77
C CYS A 512 15.94 25.42 4.73
N THR A 513 15.45 24.27 5.18
CA THR A 513 14.88 23.25 4.28
C THR A 513 13.52 23.71 3.75
N PRO A 514 13.32 23.79 2.42
CA PRO A 514 12.05 24.22 1.86
C PRO A 514 11.07 23.04 1.77
N TYR A 515 9.82 23.30 2.16
CA TYR A 515 8.68 22.45 1.87
C TYR A 515 7.71 23.22 0.98
N LEU A 516 7.26 22.62 -0.11
CA LEU A 516 6.31 23.22 -1.04
C LEU A 516 5.02 22.39 -1.05
N TYR A 517 3.98 22.93 -0.42
CA TYR A 517 2.64 22.38 -0.48
C TYR A 517 1.99 22.75 -1.82
N VAL A 518 1.69 21.75 -2.64
CA VAL A 518 1.15 21.92 -3.98
C VAL A 518 -0.34 21.58 -3.98
N LYS A 519 -1.19 22.59 -3.90
CA LYS A 519 -2.65 22.40 -3.92
C LYS A 519 -3.11 21.86 -5.27
N SER A 520 -4.06 20.94 -5.30
CA SER A 520 -4.82 20.63 -6.52
C SER A 520 -5.98 21.59 -6.80
N THR A 521 -6.19 22.57 -5.92
CA THR A 521 -7.35 23.46 -5.92
C THR A 521 -6.95 24.91 -6.16
N GLU A 522 -7.90 25.68 -6.68
CA GLU A 522 -7.83 27.13 -6.77
C GLU A 522 -8.51 27.78 -5.55
N ALA A 523 -8.90 29.05 -5.69
CA ALA A 523 -9.50 29.85 -4.63
C ALA A 523 -10.98 29.54 -4.34
N SER A 524 -11.74 29.03 -5.31
CA SER A 524 -13.18 28.87 -5.12
C SER A 524 -13.52 27.55 -4.39
N PRO A 525 -14.15 27.59 -3.20
CA PRO A 525 -14.57 26.37 -2.49
C PRO A 525 -15.68 25.59 -3.19
N ALA A 526 -16.38 26.21 -4.15
CA ALA A 526 -17.43 25.57 -4.92
C ALA A 526 -16.93 24.99 -6.25
N GLU A 527 -15.69 25.28 -6.64
CA GLU A 527 -15.11 24.75 -7.88
C GLU A 527 -14.72 23.29 -7.73
N ARG A 528 -14.95 22.53 -8.80
CA ARG A 528 -14.62 21.11 -8.89
C ARG A 528 -13.36 20.96 -9.72
N PHE A 529 -12.44 20.12 -9.26
CA PHE A 529 -11.16 19.84 -9.91
C PHE A 529 -11.05 18.35 -10.18
N ASP A 530 -11.98 17.81 -10.95
CA ASP A 530 -12.14 16.39 -11.24
C ASP A 530 -11.59 15.95 -12.61
N ASP A 531 -10.96 16.86 -13.37
CA ASP A 531 -10.27 16.53 -14.62
C ASP A 531 -9.01 15.68 -14.36
N GLU A 532 -9.11 14.39 -14.67
CA GLU A 532 -8.06 13.39 -14.39
C GLU A 532 -6.75 13.70 -15.14
N ILE A 533 -6.82 14.20 -16.38
CA ILE A 533 -5.63 14.53 -17.17
C ILE A 533 -4.85 15.67 -16.51
N SER A 534 -5.52 16.79 -16.20
CA SER A 534 -4.88 17.95 -15.58
C SER A 534 -4.30 17.62 -14.21
N ASN A 535 -5.01 16.82 -13.40
CA ASN A 535 -4.51 16.40 -12.09
C ASN A 535 -3.30 15.48 -12.23
N THR A 536 -3.36 14.51 -13.14
CA THR A 536 -2.23 13.60 -13.42
C THR A 536 -0.98 14.35 -13.88
N LEU A 537 -1.12 15.30 -14.81
CA LEU A 537 -0.01 16.15 -15.26
C LEU A 537 0.56 16.97 -14.09
N ARG A 538 -0.30 17.57 -13.27
CA ARG A 538 0.13 18.35 -12.10
C ARG A 538 0.89 17.50 -11.08
N PHE A 539 0.43 16.28 -10.78
CA PHE A 539 1.13 15.37 -9.88
C PHE A 539 2.48 14.95 -10.44
N GLY A 540 2.55 14.60 -11.72
CA GLY A 540 3.80 14.26 -12.40
C GLY A 540 4.81 15.41 -12.41
N ASP A 541 4.36 16.62 -12.80
CA ASP A 541 5.17 17.84 -12.77
C ASP A 541 5.67 18.17 -11.37
N THR A 542 4.84 17.96 -10.34
CA THR A 542 5.22 18.19 -8.94
C THR A 542 6.35 17.24 -8.51
N CYS A 543 6.24 15.95 -8.82
CA CYS A 543 7.28 14.96 -8.51
C CYS A 543 8.59 15.29 -9.24
N LEU A 544 8.52 15.59 -10.53
CA LEU A 544 9.70 15.92 -11.33
C LEU A 544 10.37 17.22 -10.85
N ALA A 545 9.59 18.27 -10.62
CA ALA A 545 10.07 19.55 -10.10
C ALA A 545 10.74 19.39 -8.74
N ALA A 546 10.17 18.59 -7.84
CA ALA A 546 10.73 18.30 -6.53
C ALA A 546 12.09 17.61 -6.63
N ILE A 547 12.17 16.53 -7.41
CA ILE A 547 13.38 15.73 -7.57
C ILE A 547 14.48 16.55 -8.26
N GLY A 548 14.16 17.22 -9.37
CA GLY A 548 15.14 17.99 -10.13
C GLY A 548 15.70 19.22 -9.40
N ASN A 549 14.91 19.83 -8.50
CA ASN A 549 15.35 20.98 -7.70
C ASN A 549 15.83 20.58 -6.30
N ASN A 550 15.73 19.31 -5.89
CA ASN A 550 15.99 18.84 -4.53
C ASN A 550 15.16 19.57 -3.44
N VAL A 551 13.88 19.78 -3.72
CA VAL A 551 12.91 20.42 -2.82
C VAL A 551 11.96 19.39 -2.25
N ASN A 552 11.56 19.53 -0.98
CA ASN A 552 10.47 18.70 -0.44
C ASN A 552 9.13 19.23 -0.93
N VAL A 553 8.28 18.35 -1.47
CA VAL A 553 6.92 18.70 -1.87
C VAL A 553 5.89 17.92 -1.07
N ILE A 554 4.75 18.54 -0.82
CA ILE A 554 3.56 17.89 -0.27
C ILE A 554 2.45 17.99 -1.32
N ILE A 555 1.98 16.83 -1.77
CA ILE A 555 0.96 16.70 -2.80
C ILE A 555 -0.43 16.71 -2.16
N ASP A 556 -1.30 17.59 -2.64
CA ASP A 556 -2.73 17.62 -2.31
C ASP A 556 -3.51 17.04 -3.50
N THR A 557 -4.23 15.93 -3.42
CA THR A 557 -4.58 15.09 -2.25
C THR A 557 -4.24 13.62 -2.52
N PHE A 558 -4.15 12.79 -1.47
CA PHE A 558 -3.94 11.35 -1.59
C PHE A 558 -5.07 10.66 -2.35
N ASP A 559 -6.27 10.70 -1.78
CA ASP A 559 -7.48 10.11 -2.33
C ASP A 559 -8.49 11.20 -2.67
N ASP A 560 -9.45 10.86 -3.52
CA ASP A 560 -10.49 11.81 -3.96
C ASP A 560 -11.13 12.55 -2.77
N ALA A 561 -11.29 13.86 -2.91
CA ALA A 561 -12.18 14.63 -2.05
C ALA A 561 -13.50 14.78 -2.79
N ASP A 562 -14.46 13.90 -2.52
CA ASP A 562 -15.72 13.77 -3.25
C ASP A 562 -16.91 14.50 -2.59
N ARG A 563 -16.69 15.10 -1.41
CA ARG A 563 -17.73 15.79 -0.60
C ARG A 563 -17.20 17.12 -0.06
N GLY A 564 -18.13 18.04 0.19
CA GLY A 564 -17.82 19.34 0.80
C GLY A 564 -17.20 20.33 -0.19
N TYR A 565 -16.16 21.05 0.26
CA TYR A 565 -15.52 22.12 -0.51
C TYR A 565 -14.32 21.63 -1.32
N PHE A 566 -14.08 22.26 -2.46
CA PHE A 566 -12.97 21.97 -3.36
C PHE A 566 -12.89 20.50 -3.79
N THR A 567 -14.02 19.93 -4.21
CA THR A 567 -14.04 18.52 -4.62
C THR A 567 -13.05 18.28 -5.77
N ARG A 568 -12.28 17.20 -5.71
CA ARG A 568 -11.18 16.94 -6.65
C ARG A 568 -10.76 15.48 -6.64
N THR A 569 -10.13 15.02 -7.71
CA THR A 569 -9.56 13.67 -7.75
C THR A 569 -8.15 13.63 -7.15
N GLY A 570 -7.83 12.51 -6.49
CA GLY A 570 -6.53 12.24 -5.88
C GLY A 570 -5.63 11.35 -6.73
N LEU A 571 -4.62 10.75 -6.10
CA LEU A 571 -3.80 9.67 -6.65
C LEU A 571 -4.60 8.36 -6.73
N VAL A 572 -5.53 8.15 -5.81
CA VAL A 572 -6.44 7.00 -5.75
C VAL A 572 -7.90 7.45 -5.60
N ASP A 573 -8.85 6.58 -5.93
CA ASP A 573 -10.28 6.84 -5.70
C ASP A 573 -10.69 6.57 -4.23
N ARG A 574 -11.99 6.74 -3.90
CA ARG A 574 -12.53 6.48 -2.54
C ARG A 574 -12.61 5.00 -2.13
N ARG A 575 -12.32 4.07 -3.05
CA ARG A 575 -12.08 2.64 -2.76
C ARG A 575 -10.58 2.35 -2.65
N PHE A 576 -9.74 3.37 -2.77
CA PHE A 576 -8.28 3.27 -2.83
C PHE A 576 -7.78 2.44 -4.02
N ASN A 577 -8.51 2.51 -5.14
CA ASN A 577 -8.07 1.97 -6.42
C ASN A 577 -7.16 2.97 -7.14
N PRO A 578 -6.08 2.50 -7.78
CA PRO A 578 -5.12 3.39 -8.43
C PRO A 578 -5.75 4.14 -9.60
N ARG A 579 -5.60 5.47 -9.62
CA ARG A 579 -5.88 6.30 -10.81
C ARG A 579 -4.66 6.37 -11.72
N VAL A 580 -4.80 6.92 -12.93
CA VAL A 580 -3.67 7.18 -13.85
C VAL A 580 -2.54 7.94 -13.12
N ALA A 581 -2.91 8.90 -12.28
CA ALA A 581 -2.00 9.67 -11.43
C ALA A 581 -1.09 8.81 -10.54
N SER A 582 -1.63 7.82 -9.82
CA SER A 582 -0.81 6.91 -9.00
C SER A 582 0.21 6.12 -9.83
N ASN A 583 -0.21 5.65 -11.01
CA ASN A 583 0.64 4.89 -11.91
C ASN A 583 1.76 5.75 -12.51
N ILE A 584 1.48 7.00 -12.86
CA ILE A 584 2.49 7.98 -13.29
C ILE A 584 3.49 8.23 -12.17
N VAL A 585 3.03 8.51 -10.94
CA VAL A 585 3.93 8.80 -9.82
C VAL A 585 4.79 7.58 -9.47
N SER A 586 4.20 6.39 -9.47
CA SER A 586 4.90 5.12 -9.24
C SER A 586 6.03 4.91 -10.26
N GLU A 587 5.73 5.04 -11.55
CA GLU A 587 6.70 4.83 -12.62
C GLU A 587 7.79 5.91 -12.64
N LEU A 588 7.44 7.16 -12.31
CA LEU A 588 8.43 8.23 -12.11
C LEU A 588 9.40 7.90 -10.96
N ILE A 589 8.88 7.52 -9.80
CA ILE A 589 9.72 7.17 -8.63
C ILE A 589 10.64 6.00 -8.94
N GLN A 590 10.13 4.98 -9.65
CA GLN A 590 10.91 3.84 -10.06
C GLN A 590 12.07 4.22 -11.00
N ARG A 591 11.78 4.93 -12.09
CA ARG A 591 12.79 5.30 -13.10
C ARG A 591 13.81 6.27 -12.56
N LEU A 592 13.35 7.31 -11.84
CA LEU A 592 14.23 8.33 -11.31
C LEU A 592 15.17 7.78 -10.23
N GLY A 593 14.76 6.74 -9.51
CA GLY A 593 15.59 6.03 -8.55
C GLY A 593 16.72 5.18 -9.18
N MET A 594 16.54 4.70 -10.42
CA MET A 594 17.52 3.83 -11.10
C MET A 594 18.66 4.60 -11.78
N ASP A 595 18.34 5.76 -12.36
CA ASP A 595 19.18 6.45 -13.35
C ASP A 595 19.75 7.79 -12.84
N GLY A 596 19.72 8.04 -11.52
CA GLY A 596 20.12 9.32 -10.91
C GLY A 596 21.62 9.68 -11.06
N PRO A 597 22.01 10.94 -10.75
CA PRO A 597 21.18 12.07 -10.33
C PRO A 597 20.56 12.83 -11.52
N TRP A 598 19.46 13.54 -11.25
CA TRP A 598 18.67 14.28 -12.24
C TRP A 598 18.73 15.79 -12.01
N GLN A 599 18.68 16.56 -13.08
CA GLN A 599 18.66 18.03 -13.05
C GLN A 599 17.55 18.58 -13.93
N VAL A 600 17.00 19.74 -13.56
CA VAL A 600 15.99 20.42 -14.37
C VAL A 600 16.61 20.99 -15.64
N LYS A 601 15.95 20.76 -16.78
CA LYS A 601 16.22 21.42 -18.05
C LYS A 601 14.93 22.01 -18.59
N GLN A 602 15.01 23.23 -19.12
CA GLN A 602 13.88 23.90 -19.76
C GLN A 602 14.25 24.27 -21.20
N ASP A 603 13.49 23.76 -22.17
CA ASP A 603 13.65 24.08 -23.59
C ASP A 603 12.30 24.57 -24.14
N ASN A 604 12.26 25.75 -24.77
CA ASN A 604 11.03 26.30 -25.40
C ASN A 604 9.77 26.20 -24.51
N ASN A 605 9.87 26.59 -23.24
CA ASN A 605 8.82 26.47 -22.21
C ASN A 605 8.41 25.05 -21.78
N THR A 606 9.08 24.01 -22.26
CA THR A 606 8.87 22.62 -21.80
C THR A 606 9.91 22.28 -20.74
N TYR A 607 9.44 21.85 -19.56
CA TYR A 607 10.30 21.34 -18.50
C TYR A 607 10.51 19.84 -18.66
N ARG A 608 11.72 19.38 -18.34
CA ARG A 608 12.10 17.98 -18.25
C ARG A 608 13.22 17.80 -17.24
N LEU A 609 13.43 16.58 -16.79
CA LEU A 609 14.66 16.18 -16.12
C LEU A 609 15.66 15.62 -17.12
N ILE A 610 16.94 15.85 -16.86
CA ILE A 610 18.06 15.25 -17.60
C ILE A 610 19.09 14.68 -16.61
N ASN A 611 19.65 13.52 -16.90
CA ASN A 611 20.73 12.92 -16.10
C ASN A 611 22.09 13.02 -16.80
N SER A 612 23.14 12.51 -16.13
CA SER A 612 24.51 12.51 -16.65
C SER A 612 24.72 11.67 -17.92
N GLN A 613 23.76 10.80 -18.26
CA GLN A 613 23.76 9.98 -19.48
C GLN A 613 22.97 10.64 -20.62
N ASN A 614 22.57 11.91 -20.47
CA ASN A 614 21.67 12.64 -21.37
C ASN A 614 20.28 12.01 -21.55
N LYS A 615 19.89 11.06 -20.70
CA LYS A 615 18.50 10.58 -20.68
C LYS A 615 17.61 11.71 -20.18
N THR A 616 16.47 11.89 -20.83
CA THR A 616 15.49 12.89 -20.42
C THR A 616 14.18 12.24 -20.00
N ILE A 617 13.50 12.83 -19.01
CA ILE A 617 12.19 12.38 -18.53
C ILE A 617 11.28 13.58 -18.31
N ARG A 618 10.04 13.49 -18.80
CA ARG A 618 8.94 14.41 -18.47
C ARG A 618 7.60 13.67 -18.45
N VAL A 619 6.55 14.33 -18.00
CA VAL A 619 5.17 13.86 -18.20
C VAL A 619 4.51 14.66 -19.32
N GLY A 620 3.57 14.05 -20.03
CA GLY A 620 2.89 14.74 -21.11
C GLY A 620 1.80 13.91 -21.77
N LEU A 621 1.16 14.52 -22.76
CA LEU A 621 0.19 13.85 -23.61
C LEU A 621 0.88 13.32 -24.85
N GLU A 622 0.30 12.29 -25.46
CA GLU A 622 0.77 11.69 -26.70
C GLU A 622 1.03 12.74 -27.80
N LYS A 623 0.09 13.68 -27.99
CA LYS A 623 0.20 14.80 -28.95
C LYS A 623 1.36 15.76 -28.71
N SER A 624 2.07 15.65 -27.58
CA SER A 624 3.22 16.48 -27.24
C SER A 624 4.57 15.82 -27.55
N LEU A 625 4.57 14.63 -28.19
CA LEU A 625 5.78 13.85 -28.45
C LEU A 625 6.69 14.54 -29.49
N ASN A 626 7.97 14.71 -29.15
CA ASN A 626 9.00 15.20 -30.07
C ASN A 626 9.72 14.05 -30.78
N SER A 627 10.40 14.34 -31.88
CA SER A 627 11.22 13.35 -32.60
C SER A 627 12.31 12.78 -31.68
N GLY A 628 12.39 11.45 -31.59
CA GLY A 628 13.35 10.72 -30.75
C GLY A 628 12.83 10.37 -29.35
N GLU A 629 11.69 10.93 -28.94
CA GLU A 629 11.07 10.59 -27.65
C GLU A 629 10.20 9.32 -27.74
N LYS A 630 10.01 8.65 -26.61
CA LYS A 630 9.22 7.44 -26.42
C LYS A 630 8.11 7.68 -25.41
N LEU A 631 6.94 7.11 -25.67
CA LEU A 631 5.81 7.10 -24.74
C LEU A 631 5.91 5.86 -23.86
N ILE A 632 5.94 6.04 -22.55
CA ILE A 632 5.88 4.96 -21.58
C ILE A 632 4.48 4.96 -20.96
N ASN A 633 3.74 3.87 -21.18
CA ASN A 633 2.41 3.69 -20.63
C ASN A 633 2.52 3.50 -19.09
N PRO A 634 1.87 4.34 -18.27
CA PRO A 634 2.00 4.26 -16.83
C PRO A 634 1.41 2.97 -16.22
N PHE A 635 0.43 2.35 -16.88
CA PHE A 635 -0.19 1.12 -16.42
C PHE A 635 0.72 -0.08 -16.63
N THR A 636 1.50 -0.11 -17.71
CA THR A 636 2.33 -1.28 -18.08
C THR A 636 3.82 -1.08 -17.81
N GLY A 637 4.27 0.16 -17.62
CA GLY A 637 5.69 0.54 -17.48
C GLY A 637 6.51 0.37 -18.77
N ARG A 638 5.85 0.21 -19.93
CA ARG A 638 6.46 -0.15 -21.22
C ARG A 638 6.22 0.91 -22.28
N GLU A 639 7.04 0.85 -23.33
CA GLU A 639 6.86 1.67 -24.52
C GLU A 639 5.48 1.39 -25.15
N ASP A 640 4.65 2.43 -25.22
CA ASP A 640 3.33 2.39 -25.84
C ASP A 640 3.45 2.70 -27.33
N LYS A 641 2.87 1.84 -28.15
CA LYS A 641 2.77 2.00 -29.62
C LYS A 641 1.33 2.08 -30.09
N ALA A 642 0.36 1.91 -29.19
CA ALA A 642 -1.07 1.95 -29.48
C ALA A 642 -1.61 3.38 -29.44
N HIS A 643 -0.87 4.32 -28.84
CA HIS A 643 -1.18 5.76 -28.88
C HIS A 643 -2.58 6.07 -28.31
N GLU A 644 -2.89 5.50 -27.14
CA GLU A 644 -4.17 5.75 -26.46
C GLU A 644 -4.23 7.18 -25.86
N PRO A 645 -5.41 7.81 -25.80
CA PRO A 645 -5.56 9.13 -25.22
C PRO A 645 -5.41 9.08 -23.69
N SER A 646 -4.17 9.17 -23.20
CA SER A 646 -3.84 9.20 -21.77
C SER A 646 -2.63 10.09 -21.48
N VAL A 647 -2.29 10.23 -20.20
CA VAL A 647 -1.05 10.86 -19.76
C VAL A 647 0.06 9.81 -19.72
N TYR A 648 1.22 10.18 -20.25
CA TYR A 648 2.37 9.31 -20.42
C TYR A 648 3.58 9.86 -19.66
N ILE A 649 4.51 8.96 -19.35
CA ILE A 649 5.90 9.34 -19.15
C ILE A 649 6.57 9.39 -20.52
N ILE A 650 7.31 10.45 -20.77
CA ILE A 650 7.99 10.69 -22.04
C ILE A 650 9.48 10.68 -21.79
N GLU A 651 10.16 9.74 -22.45
CA GLU A 651 11.61 9.57 -22.36
C GLU A 651 12.30 9.94 -23.67
N GLY A 652 13.47 10.54 -23.60
CA GLY A 652 14.26 10.93 -24.77
C GLY A 652 15.76 10.79 -24.55
#